data_AF-A0A9D1KQK8-F1
#
_entry.id   AF-A0A9D1KQK8-F1
#
_cell.length_a   1.000
_cell.length_b   1.000
_cell.length_c   1.000
_cell.angle_alpha   90.00
_cell.angle_beta   90.00
_cell.angle_gamma   90.00
#
_symmetry.space_group_name_H-M   'P 1'
#
loop_
_entity.id
_entity.type
_entity.pdbx_description
1 polymer ?
#
loop_
_entity_poly.entity_id
_entity_poly.type
_entity_poly.pdbx_seq_one_letter_code
_entity_poly.pdbx_strand_id
1 'polypeptide(L)'
;MKVKNMLSALLVPVIAACSVQMSFAAGGSGTGTAEDPYLISSVEDWNEFGEYVMSDGDNGAGEHWKLTADIDFSGYDGGWITPVGKYDVGNGTNELPEGTSFKGHLDGGGHVVKNYTINAVQNELGNHGAFGLFSAIGGDAVIENLGAENVTLRMGENWIYISAGAVAGTMIGNAKITNCYSKNVICDNANPDGQYITSGGLAGSMYDSASVINSYGRLFTPGTNVMYYGGIVGGIYSTNTSIQKCYSDTTIGVADAGAWGGGWWEMYYPDTTTLPWPYAYYSQETPVGYIGETQTAEKLKNVPDELKAVFEADSNNINGGYPIFSWQRQQNVLNGSGTESDPYLIEDTYDFYTFAETVDTDNKYFKLTSDIDLNNAVWKPIGSAENPFKGDFDGNGHVIKNYRLNLTVDYTTYGLFAYAGGNSCIHNLGIENVTAMLYQWHWNEMFGGLVGEMNDNASVRECYVKHVSYELQWDPWPLFNEHPEGQGQFHTAGGLIGILNGDGVEVASCYALGVEEDHKDGTGDYAGLSYEYIMYDSGLIGRGEVFRSVSDCYSDTYVVQNKLGTKVFNSYQTMNNSEWYDGYTWGAYLSDVRYISWNWSSAYVPGELSASGYDCFPSLKWENSGGKYLNYVKEGRMSKENIDEIFAADGATCEPIWEEDMVSLVMNLPQGSHIAYDVNLTADKYYKVSFKSRTLHAGTESELVFRLGDEDLTELLQNKTIGDKWETTAVYVKPSESGPVMLGIAGSVDMLIDDVEVVEVDADIEQTMLDNSVYIYNKLDELDSDLYTQKKICGGVEVQYYSEYIAPDGKLQNLPIGLGSVEDTLNAVMKIADRQVTRTIPVTIKETEPIDILNIGMVDAEGGTVYSIENASRIDKVYANINDAGAEAKLYVALYTDSALTGIRICDLAEEMNVGLDVNGADTVKLFVFDGTLKPYSVPEQNLPTLSDDSHVTIHTIGDSLCATYAESDMLRGWGQLIGKRFDSNNVTVDNSLARSGMTAEEFIYGGRFDQLLAKLQPGDYVFIQLATNDFTRFTKDEFKNLLMQFVLGSREKGAIPVFVTSPEKLTCATDNRGEDGRYETVETLNGYPEVMREIGRERNVPVIDLNAATAELMSELGRTGTEALGYYVEDTVHFTEAGAEYLCDVISNGAAELKLPVARFLIND
;
A
#
# COMPACT_ATOMS: atom_id res chain seq x y z
N MET A 1 3.63 -20.60 76.72
CA MET A 1 3.80 -21.76 77.63
C MET A 1 2.64 -22.74 77.41
N LYS A 2 2.95 -23.98 76.98
CA LYS A 2 2.05 -25.14 76.76
C LYS A 2 0.90 -24.98 75.74
N VAL A 3 1.18 -25.28 74.47
CA VAL A 3 0.55 -26.33 73.62
C VAL A 3 1.32 -26.34 72.27
N LYS A 4 2.45 -27.06 72.17
CA LYS A 4 3.06 -27.45 70.87
C LYS A 4 4.10 -28.59 70.98
N ASN A 5 4.17 -29.30 72.10
CA ASN A 5 5.11 -30.42 72.34
C ASN A 5 4.41 -31.80 72.34
N MET A 6 3.71 -32.16 71.27
CA MET A 6 3.30 -33.55 71.04
C MET A 6 3.25 -33.84 69.54
N LEU A 7 4.41 -33.91 68.89
CA LEU A 7 4.61 -34.73 67.67
C LEU A 7 6.10 -34.91 67.32
N SER A 8 6.97 -34.89 68.32
CA SER A 8 8.38 -35.29 68.22
C SER A 8 8.56 -36.71 68.77
N ALA A 9 8.05 -37.72 68.06
CA ALA A 9 8.36 -39.12 68.32
C ALA A 9 7.87 -40.00 67.15
N LEU A 10 8.62 -40.04 66.04
CA LEU A 10 8.78 -41.22 65.20
C LEU A 10 9.88 -40.95 64.14
N LEU A 11 10.98 -41.68 64.30
CA LEU A 11 12.08 -41.97 63.36
C LEU A 11 13.25 -40.99 63.18
N VAL A 12 14.31 -41.26 63.95
CA VAL A 12 15.73 -41.28 63.55
C VAL A 12 16.05 -42.78 63.23
N PRO A 13 16.93 -43.23 62.30
CA PRO A 13 18.21 -42.63 61.85
C PRO A 13 18.55 -42.72 60.34
N VAL A 14 19.33 -41.77 59.81
CA VAL A 14 20.64 -41.97 59.13
C VAL A 14 21.24 -40.55 59.04
N ILE A 15 22.05 -40.19 60.03
CA ILE A 15 22.99 -39.06 59.95
C ILE A 15 24.37 -39.70 59.98
N ALA A 16 25.01 -39.79 58.81
CA ALA A 16 26.46 -39.80 58.61
C ALA A 16 26.76 -39.88 57.10
N ALA A 17 26.84 -38.70 56.46
CA ALA A 17 27.58 -38.37 55.23
C ALA A 17 26.76 -37.42 54.33
N CYS A 18 26.78 -36.13 54.67
CA CYS A 18 26.90 -35.00 53.75
C CYS A 18 26.64 -33.73 54.56
N SER A 19 27.66 -32.90 54.71
CA SER A 19 27.50 -31.49 55.03
C SER A 19 26.74 -30.83 53.87
N VAL A 20 25.43 -30.70 54.02
CA VAL A 20 24.66 -29.76 53.20
C VAL A 20 24.68 -28.45 53.98
N GLN A 21 25.47 -27.49 53.51
CA GLN A 21 25.22 -26.08 53.83
C GLN A 21 23.79 -25.81 53.38
N MET A 22 22.89 -25.45 54.31
CA MET A 22 21.66 -24.77 53.93
C MET A 22 22.10 -23.44 53.31
N SER A 23 21.99 -23.32 51.99
CA SER A 23 22.06 -22.04 51.30
C SER A 23 20.82 -21.24 51.69
N PHE A 24 21.01 -20.09 52.33
CA PHE A 24 19.94 -19.09 52.46
C PHE A 24 19.60 -18.60 51.05
N ALA A 25 18.32 -18.48 50.71
CA ALA A 25 17.88 -17.93 49.44
C ALA A 25 18.08 -16.40 49.46
N ALA A 26 18.60 -15.82 48.38
CA ALA A 26 19.00 -14.41 48.29
C ALA A 26 17.82 -13.46 47.99
N GLY A 27 16.66 -13.75 48.57
CA GLY A 27 15.37 -13.15 48.17
C GLY A 27 14.87 -13.77 46.87
N GLY A 28 13.80 -14.58 46.95
CA GLY A 28 13.12 -15.15 45.78
C GLY A 28 13.99 -15.93 44.79
N SER A 29 13.67 -15.81 43.49
CA SER A 29 14.34 -16.48 42.36
C SER A 29 15.30 -15.55 41.63
N GLY A 30 16.31 -16.11 40.94
CA GLY A 30 17.30 -15.36 40.16
C GLY A 30 18.73 -15.77 40.51
N THR A 31 19.72 -15.31 39.74
CA THR A 31 21.15 -15.57 39.98
C THR A 31 21.92 -14.36 40.48
N GLY A 32 21.27 -13.19 40.56
CA GLY A 32 21.85 -11.96 41.07
C GLY A 32 22.71 -11.20 40.07
N THR A 33 22.66 -11.55 38.78
CA THR A 33 23.32 -10.77 37.71
C THR A 33 22.40 -9.66 37.22
N ALA A 34 22.93 -8.71 36.44
CA ALA A 34 22.12 -7.64 35.86
C ALA A 34 21.01 -8.19 34.93
N GLU A 35 21.28 -9.27 34.20
CA GLU A 35 20.35 -9.93 33.29
C GLU A 35 19.34 -10.84 34.00
N ASP A 36 19.70 -11.36 35.18
CA ASP A 36 18.87 -12.26 35.98
C ASP A 36 18.96 -11.90 37.48
N PRO A 37 18.39 -10.75 37.86
CA PRO A 37 18.45 -10.25 39.23
C PRO A 37 17.65 -11.14 40.18
N TYR A 38 18.03 -11.13 41.46
CA TYR A 38 17.21 -11.73 42.50
C TYR A 38 15.87 -10.98 42.65
N LEU A 39 14.75 -11.70 42.56
CA LEU A 39 13.41 -11.12 42.52
C LEU A 39 12.80 -11.01 43.92
N ILE A 40 12.27 -9.83 44.24
CA ILE A 40 11.63 -9.53 45.53
C ILE A 40 10.15 -9.22 45.27
N SER A 41 9.25 -10.07 45.76
CA SER A 41 7.81 -9.96 45.51
C SER A 41 6.97 -9.86 46.80
N SER A 42 7.59 -10.09 47.95
CA SER A 42 6.91 -10.20 49.24
C SER A 42 7.75 -9.65 50.40
N VAL A 43 7.10 -9.47 51.56
CA VAL A 43 7.80 -9.09 52.80
C VAL A 43 8.78 -10.19 53.22
N GLU A 44 8.44 -11.45 52.99
CA GLU A 44 9.33 -12.59 53.22
C GLU A 44 10.59 -12.50 52.35
N ASP A 45 10.44 -12.29 51.04
CA ASP A 45 11.58 -12.13 50.12
C ASP A 45 12.47 -10.95 50.51
N TRP A 46 11.86 -9.83 50.95
CA TRP A 46 12.61 -8.66 51.40
C TRP A 46 13.47 -8.96 52.64
N ASN A 47 12.91 -9.71 53.61
CA ASN A 47 13.66 -10.09 54.81
C ASN A 47 14.79 -11.07 54.46
N GLU A 48 14.55 -12.02 53.55
CA GLU A 48 15.59 -12.93 53.04
C GLU A 48 16.71 -12.18 52.32
N PHE A 49 16.36 -11.21 51.46
CA PHE A 49 17.31 -10.28 50.84
C PHE A 49 18.19 -9.58 51.88
N GLY A 50 17.58 -9.02 52.92
CA GLY A 50 18.31 -8.34 53.99
C GLY A 50 19.25 -9.28 54.77
N GLU A 51 18.81 -10.49 55.09
CA GLU A 51 19.65 -11.49 55.76
C GLU A 51 20.80 -11.97 54.87
N TYR A 52 20.54 -12.16 53.58
CA TYR A 52 21.54 -12.59 52.60
C TYR A 52 22.66 -11.57 52.45
N VAL A 53 22.31 -10.30 52.18
CA VAL A 53 23.29 -9.19 52.07
C VAL A 53 24.15 -9.08 53.33
N MET A 54 23.61 -9.41 54.50
CA MET A 54 24.35 -9.35 55.75
C MET A 54 25.25 -10.56 56.02
N SER A 55 25.13 -11.63 55.21
CA SER A 55 25.79 -12.92 55.43
C SER A 55 26.76 -13.34 54.30
N ASP A 56 26.68 -12.69 53.14
CA ASP A 56 27.46 -13.01 51.93
C ASP A 56 28.97 -12.68 52.04
N GLY A 57 29.34 -11.78 52.96
CA GLY A 57 30.72 -11.32 53.18
C GLY A 57 31.15 -10.10 52.36
N ASP A 58 30.41 -9.71 51.31
CA ASP A 58 30.71 -8.58 50.41
C ASP A 58 29.57 -7.51 50.35
N ASN A 59 28.48 -7.73 51.08
CA ASN A 59 27.30 -6.86 51.20
C ASN A 59 26.61 -6.54 49.87
N GLY A 60 26.50 -7.54 49.01
CA GLY A 60 25.83 -7.49 47.71
C GLY A 60 26.63 -6.83 46.60
N ALA A 61 27.95 -6.67 46.77
CA ALA A 61 28.77 -6.00 45.76
C ALA A 61 28.73 -6.72 44.40
N GLY A 62 28.29 -6.02 43.36
CA GLY A 62 28.16 -6.56 42.00
C GLY A 62 26.91 -7.43 41.78
N GLU A 63 26.05 -7.57 42.78
CA GLU A 63 24.80 -8.32 42.68
C GLU A 63 23.60 -7.38 42.45
N HIS A 64 22.59 -7.91 41.78
CA HIS A 64 21.38 -7.18 41.36
C HIS A 64 20.12 -7.81 41.95
N TRP A 65 19.23 -6.95 42.44
CA TRP A 65 17.89 -7.29 42.93
C TRP A 65 16.85 -6.48 42.19
N LYS A 66 15.66 -7.05 42.01
CA LYS A 66 14.52 -6.37 41.39
C LYS A 66 13.22 -6.62 42.13
N LEU A 67 12.47 -5.56 42.42
CA LEU A 67 11.10 -5.71 42.92
C LEU A 67 10.17 -6.08 41.75
N THR A 68 9.25 -6.99 42.03
CA THR A 68 8.19 -7.41 41.09
C THR A 68 6.78 -7.15 41.63
N ALA A 69 6.68 -6.61 42.84
CA ALA A 69 5.43 -6.19 43.46
C ALA A 69 5.66 -5.11 44.52
N ASP A 70 4.60 -4.39 44.87
CA ASP A 70 4.57 -3.53 46.05
C ASP A 70 4.78 -4.37 47.32
N ILE A 71 5.65 -3.89 48.22
CA ILE A 71 5.94 -4.55 49.50
C ILE A 71 5.27 -3.78 50.64
N ASP A 72 4.25 -4.36 51.25
CA ASP A 72 3.47 -3.72 52.33
C ASP A 72 3.75 -4.36 53.70
N PHE A 73 4.41 -3.62 54.59
CA PHE A 73 4.77 -4.10 55.93
C PHE A 73 3.65 -3.99 56.97
N SER A 74 2.47 -3.45 56.63
CA SER A 74 1.39 -3.22 57.61
C SER A 74 0.91 -4.49 58.34
N GLY A 75 1.02 -5.66 57.70
CA GLY A 75 0.67 -6.97 58.28
C GLY A 75 1.81 -7.64 59.07
N TYR A 76 3.03 -7.11 59.02
CA TYR A 76 4.23 -7.74 59.55
C TYR A 76 4.70 -7.02 60.82
N ASP A 77 4.55 -7.67 61.98
CA ASP A 77 4.95 -7.18 63.31
C ASP A 77 4.73 -5.66 63.45
N GLY A 78 3.50 -5.15 63.34
CA GLY A 78 3.23 -3.70 63.52
C GLY A 78 3.97 -2.74 62.58
N GLY A 79 4.41 -3.20 61.41
CA GLY A 79 5.16 -2.42 60.42
C GLY A 79 6.67 -2.53 60.56
N TRP A 80 7.21 -3.33 61.49
CA TRP A 80 8.65 -3.35 61.77
C TRP A 80 9.46 -3.92 60.61
N ILE A 81 10.52 -3.21 60.23
CA ILE A 81 11.53 -3.68 59.25
C ILE A 81 12.92 -3.66 59.87
N THR A 82 13.75 -4.64 59.51
CA THR A 82 15.19 -4.61 59.77
C THR A 82 15.87 -3.94 58.57
N PRO A 83 16.56 -2.80 58.75
CA PRO A 83 17.30 -2.15 57.68
C PRO A 83 18.34 -3.08 57.04
N VAL A 84 18.48 -2.98 55.72
CA VAL A 84 19.49 -3.70 54.93
C VAL A 84 20.84 -3.01 55.06
N GLY A 85 21.91 -3.79 55.22
CA GLY A 85 23.24 -3.27 55.54
C GLY A 85 23.35 -2.81 57.00
N LYS A 86 24.59 -2.65 57.48
CA LYS A 86 24.90 -2.19 58.84
C LYS A 86 25.75 -0.94 58.80
N TYR A 87 25.55 -0.08 59.79
CA TYR A 87 26.40 1.08 60.05
C TYR A 87 27.11 0.84 61.40
N ASP A 88 28.40 0.52 61.38
CA ASP A 88 29.21 0.29 62.58
C ASP A 88 30.25 1.40 62.73
N VAL A 89 30.09 2.33 63.67
CA VAL A 89 31.15 3.28 64.01
C VAL A 89 32.07 2.65 65.04
N GLY A 90 33.21 2.14 64.58
CA GLY A 90 34.27 1.63 65.45
C GLY A 90 34.71 2.66 66.50
N ASN A 91 34.96 2.18 67.73
CA ASN A 91 35.49 2.87 68.92
C ASN A 91 36.24 4.22 68.71
N GLY A 92 35.50 5.30 68.46
CA GLY A 92 36.03 6.67 68.51
C GLY A 92 37.05 7.05 67.44
N THR A 93 37.15 6.33 66.33
CA THR A 93 37.85 6.78 65.13
C THR A 93 36.83 7.37 64.16
N ASN A 94 37.03 8.60 63.69
CA ASN A 94 36.15 9.29 62.74
C ASN A 94 36.23 8.72 61.30
N GLU A 95 36.46 7.42 61.16
CA GLU A 95 36.49 6.71 59.88
C GLU A 95 35.24 5.83 59.80
N LEU A 96 34.38 6.13 58.82
CA LEU A 96 33.18 5.37 58.48
C LEU A 96 33.61 4.07 57.77
N PRO A 97 33.37 2.87 58.31
CA PRO A 97 33.85 1.66 57.64
C PRO A 97 32.97 1.30 56.44
N GLU A 98 33.53 1.45 55.24
CA GLU A 98 33.00 0.94 53.96
C GLU A 98 32.71 -0.59 53.94
N GLY A 99 33.07 -1.32 55.00
CA GLY A 99 32.95 -2.78 55.08
C GLY A 99 31.56 -3.33 55.44
N THR A 100 30.55 -2.47 55.64
CA THR A 100 29.23 -2.91 56.17
C THR A 100 27.99 -2.32 55.47
N SER A 101 28.18 -1.39 54.54
CA SER A 101 27.09 -0.82 53.73
C SER A 101 26.67 -1.76 52.60
N PHE A 102 25.41 -1.68 52.17
CA PHE A 102 24.97 -2.33 50.92
C PHE A 102 25.73 -1.75 49.72
N LYS A 103 26.19 -2.64 48.83
CA LYS A 103 27.04 -2.33 47.66
C LYS A 103 26.45 -2.77 46.32
N GLY A 104 25.26 -3.36 46.34
CA GLY A 104 24.61 -3.91 45.16
C GLY A 104 23.72 -2.93 44.42
N HIS A 105 23.00 -3.45 43.44
CA HIS A 105 22.01 -2.72 42.64
C HIS A 105 20.62 -3.23 42.98
N LEU A 106 19.75 -2.36 43.51
CA LEU A 106 18.32 -2.63 43.66
C LEU A 106 17.52 -1.81 42.65
N ASP A 107 16.87 -2.47 41.70
CA ASP A 107 15.83 -1.89 40.84
C ASP A 107 14.46 -2.09 41.49
N GLY A 108 13.80 -0.99 41.85
CA GLY A 108 12.45 -1.01 42.41
C GLY A 108 11.39 -1.42 41.38
N GLY A 109 11.69 -1.47 40.09
CA GLY A 109 10.75 -1.90 39.05
C GLY A 109 9.50 -1.02 38.92
N GLY A 110 9.51 0.20 39.50
CA GLY A 110 8.33 1.06 39.62
C GLY A 110 7.41 0.69 40.78
N HIS A 111 7.83 -0.21 41.68
CA HIS A 111 7.05 -0.63 42.84
C HIS A 111 7.35 0.17 44.11
N VAL A 112 6.47 0.01 45.09
CA VAL A 112 6.48 0.76 46.34
C VAL A 112 6.71 -0.14 47.54
N VAL A 113 7.68 0.22 48.39
CA VAL A 113 7.79 -0.33 49.76
C VAL A 113 7.06 0.61 50.71
N LYS A 114 6.02 0.12 51.39
CA LYS A 114 5.09 0.95 52.15
C LYS A 114 4.78 0.45 53.56
N ASN A 115 4.35 1.39 54.39
CA ASN A 115 3.86 1.15 55.76
C ASN A 115 4.90 0.53 56.70
N TYR A 116 6.19 0.82 56.51
CA TYR A 116 7.26 0.30 57.35
C TYR A 116 7.69 1.29 58.43
N THR A 117 8.18 0.72 59.52
CA THR A 117 8.61 1.39 60.73
C THR A 117 10.00 0.88 61.11
N ILE A 118 10.94 1.81 61.28
CA ILE A 118 12.28 1.53 61.79
C ILE A 118 12.35 2.17 63.17
N ASN A 119 12.44 1.35 64.25
CA ASN A 119 12.74 1.90 65.57
C ASN A 119 14.15 1.53 66.01
N ALA A 120 14.92 2.54 66.36
CA ALA A 120 16.23 2.41 66.95
C ALA A 120 16.10 2.00 68.42
N VAL A 121 15.82 0.72 68.69
CA VAL A 121 15.85 0.17 70.05
C VAL A 121 17.27 -0.29 70.35
N GLN A 122 17.89 0.33 71.34
CA GLN A 122 19.26 0.05 71.76
C GLN A 122 19.48 -1.45 71.94
N ASN A 123 20.40 -2.04 71.17
CA ASN A 123 21.10 -3.26 71.55
C ASN A 123 22.51 -3.26 70.92
N GLU A 124 23.50 -3.11 71.81
CA GLU A 124 24.90 -3.56 71.70
C GLU A 124 25.95 -2.79 70.86
N LEU A 125 25.66 -1.70 70.14
CA LEU A 125 26.72 -1.04 69.33
C LEU A 125 26.64 0.50 69.27
N GLY A 126 27.61 1.18 69.89
CA GLY A 126 28.12 2.49 69.48
C GLY A 126 27.28 3.75 69.77
N ASN A 127 27.91 4.92 69.61
CA ASN A 127 27.33 6.25 69.86
C ASN A 127 26.68 6.89 68.60
N HIS A 128 26.72 6.26 67.41
CA HIS A 128 26.17 6.82 66.15
C HIS A 128 25.28 5.79 65.42
N GLY A 129 24.21 6.22 64.76
CA GLY A 129 23.28 5.34 64.04
C GLY A 129 22.77 5.89 62.70
N ALA A 130 22.54 5.01 61.72
CA ALA A 130 22.00 5.34 60.40
C ALA A 130 20.74 4.50 60.09
N PHE A 131 19.67 5.15 59.62
CA PHE A 131 18.33 4.55 59.55
C PHE A 131 17.64 4.82 58.20
N GLY A 132 17.22 3.76 57.52
CA GLY A 132 16.41 3.77 56.30
C GLY A 132 16.11 2.34 55.85
N LEU A 133 15.43 2.13 54.72
CA LEU A 133 15.34 0.79 54.11
C LEU A 133 16.72 0.14 54.04
N PHE A 134 17.72 0.96 53.72
CA PHE A 134 19.13 0.67 53.91
C PHE A 134 19.69 1.49 55.08
N SER A 135 20.37 0.85 56.04
CA SER A 135 21.12 1.58 57.07
C SER A 135 22.17 2.49 56.42
N ALA A 136 22.92 1.93 55.46
CA ALA A 136 23.89 2.65 54.66
C ALA A 136 24.05 1.99 53.28
N ILE A 137 24.24 2.82 52.25
CA ILE A 137 24.65 2.40 50.91
C ILE A 137 26.04 2.98 50.59
N GLY A 138 26.90 2.19 49.97
CA GLY A 138 28.31 2.56 49.76
C GLY A 138 28.93 1.88 48.55
N GLY A 139 30.20 2.19 48.26
CA GLY A 139 30.86 1.72 47.03
C GLY A 139 30.16 2.27 45.79
N ASP A 140 29.80 1.40 44.85
CA ASP A 140 29.08 1.75 43.62
C ASP A 140 27.59 1.36 43.69
N ALA A 141 27.00 1.23 44.89
CA ALA A 141 25.61 0.83 45.06
C ALA A 141 24.63 1.72 44.27
N VAL A 142 23.60 1.12 43.69
CA VAL A 142 22.54 1.83 42.95
C VAL A 142 21.19 1.40 43.49
N ILE A 143 20.39 2.37 43.94
CA ILE A 143 18.97 2.17 44.22
C ILE A 143 18.18 2.98 43.19
N GLU A 144 17.34 2.32 42.40
CA GLU A 144 16.57 2.99 41.37
C GLU A 144 15.11 2.60 41.28
N ASN A 145 14.28 3.44 40.64
CA ASN A 145 12.86 3.18 40.32
C ASN A 145 12.02 2.71 41.51
N LEU A 146 12.28 3.24 42.71
CA LEU A 146 11.69 2.77 43.97
C LEU A 146 10.83 3.86 44.63
N GLY A 147 9.61 3.50 45.04
CA GLY A 147 8.77 4.31 45.92
C GLY A 147 8.89 3.90 47.39
N ALA A 148 8.97 4.89 48.29
CA ALA A 148 8.92 4.67 49.75
C ALA A 148 7.75 5.46 50.37
N GLU A 149 6.70 4.77 50.81
CA GLU A 149 5.47 5.42 51.30
C GLU A 149 5.11 5.08 52.75
N ASN A 150 4.56 6.06 53.48
CA ASN A 150 4.08 5.91 54.87
C ASN A 150 5.16 5.35 55.81
N VAL A 151 6.28 6.06 55.85
CA VAL A 151 7.50 5.64 56.54
C VAL A 151 7.54 6.24 57.93
N THR A 152 7.76 5.43 58.96
CA THR A 152 7.97 5.93 60.32
C THR A 152 9.37 5.58 60.82
N LEU A 153 10.20 6.60 61.06
CA LEU A 153 11.55 6.46 61.61
C LEU A 153 11.50 6.93 63.07
N ARG A 154 11.61 6.00 64.04
CA ARG A 154 11.66 6.35 65.47
C ARG A 154 13.06 6.20 66.02
N MET A 155 13.63 7.33 66.43
CA MET A 155 14.98 7.39 67.01
C MET A 155 14.91 7.27 68.53
N GLY A 156 15.64 6.31 69.10
CA GLY A 156 15.68 6.08 70.54
C GLY A 156 16.51 7.12 71.31
N GLU A 157 16.40 7.08 72.64
CA GLU A 157 17.16 7.94 73.57
C GLU A 157 18.65 7.53 73.62
N ASN A 158 19.57 8.49 73.77
CA ASN A 158 21.03 8.33 74.04
C ASN A 158 22.03 8.14 72.87
N TRP A 159 21.72 8.60 71.65
CA TRP A 159 22.70 8.63 70.53
C TRP A 159 23.38 10.00 70.37
N ILE A 160 24.65 10.03 69.95
CA ILE A 160 25.43 11.27 69.72
C ILE A 160 25.24 11.78 68.28
N TYR A 161 25.30 10.90 67.27
CA TYR A 161 25.06 11.22 65.86
C TYR A 161 24.00 10.32 65.25
N ILE A 162 23.00 10.90 64.58
CA ILE A 162 21.95 10.14 63.90
C ILE A 162 21.79 10.62 62.45
N SER A 163 21.66 9.68 61.52
CA SER A 163 21.31 9.93 60.12
C SER A 163 20.11 9.11 59.68
N ALA A 164 19.08 9.75 59.11
CA ALA A 164 17.87 9.04 58.71
C ALA A 164 17.27 9.49 57.38
N GLY A 165 16.92 8.54 56.53
CA GLY A 165 16.18 8.76 55.29
C GLY A 165 15.24 7.61 55.02
N ALA A 166 14.20 7.81 54.21
CA ALA A 166 13.28 6.71 53.88
C ALA A 166 14.02 5.58 53.15
N VAL A 167 14.80 5.92 52.11
CA VAL A 167 15.53 4.94 51.31
C VAL A 167 16.85 4.58 51.98
N ALA A 168 17.67 5.58 52.33
CA ALA A 168 18.99 5.33 52.93
C ALA A 168 19.23 6.19 54.18
N GLY A 169 19.75 5.58 55.24
CA GLY A 169 20.28 6.32 56.38
C GLY A 169 21.48 7.17 55.99
N THR A 170 22.49 6.55 55.36
CA THR A 170 23.73 7.22 54.95
C THR A 170 24.18 6.75 53.57
N MET A 171 24.69 7.67 52.74
CA MET A 171 25.29 7.39 51.42
C MET A 171 26.79 7.74 51.42
N ILE A 172 27.64 6.83 50.93
CA ILE A 172 29.11 6.95 50.94
C ILE A 172 29.68 6.51 49.57
N GLY A 173 30.89 6.91 49.21
CA GLY A 173 31.54 6.48 47.97
C GLY A 173 30.87 7.06 46.72
N ASN A 174 30.59 6.22 45.72
CA ASN A 174 29.92 6.59 44.47
C ASN A 174 28.43 6.16 44.45
N ALA A 175 27.86 5.84 45.61
CA ALA A 175 26.50 5.32 45.70
C ALA A 175 25.44 6.28 45.11
N LYS A 176 24.40 5.72 44.49
CA LYS A 176 23.37 6.46 43.77
C LYS A 176 21.97 6.10 44.24
N ILE A 177 21.14 7.13 44.41
CA ILE A 177 19.68 7.00 44.44
C ILE A 177 19.15 7.71 43.20
N THR A 178 18.45 7.02 42.32
CA THR A 178 17.97 7.60 41.04
C THR A 178 16.55 7.20 40.71
N ASN A 179 15.73 8.09 40.15
CA ASN A 179 14.33 7.80 39.82
C ASN A 179 13.51 7.27 41.02
N CYS A 180 13.80 7.73 42.24
CA CYS A 180 13.14 7.27 43.46
C CYS A 180 12.24 8.36 44.04
N TYR A 181 11.24 7.97 44.82
CA TYR A 181 10.48 8.93 45.61
C TYR A 181 10.19 8.50 47.04
N SER A 182 9.92 9.48 47.90
CA SER A 182 9.35 9.23 49.22
C SER A 182 8.16 10.12 49.56
N LYS A 183 7.16 9.51 50.22
CA LYS A 183 5.90 10.16 50.60
C LYS A 183 5.50 9.77 52.02
N ASN A 184 4.98 10.74 52.77
CA ASN A 184 4.53 10.55 54.16
C ASN A 184 5.63 9.98 55.07
N VAL A 185 6.86 10.49 54.96
CA VAL A 185 7.96 10.11 55.86
C VAL A 185 7.84 10.90 57.15
N ILE A 186 7.68 10.19 58.26
CA ILE A 186 7.64 10.75 59.61
C ILE A 186 8.91 10.35 60.32
N CYS A 187 9.70 11.34 60.72
CA CYS A 187 10.85 11.11 61.61
C CYS A 187 10.49 11.60 63.01
N ASP A 188 10.21 10.65 63.91
CA ASP A 188 9.86 10.89 65.31
C ASP A 188 11.10 10.72 66.20
N ASN A 189 11.57 11.83 66.76
CA ASN A 189 12.76 11.85 67.60
C ASN A 189 12.38 12.01 69.06
N ALA A 190 12.66 10.99 69.87
CA ALA A 190 12.46 10.99 71.31
C ALA A 190 13.72 11.41 72.11
N ASN A 191 14.83 11.81 71.46
CA ASN A 191 16.10 12.13 72.13
C ASN A 191 16.21 13.63 72.51
N PRO A 192 15.98 14.00 73.79
CA PRO A 192 16.15 15.38 74.26
C PRO A 192 17.62 15.85 74.31
N ASP A 193 18.59 14.92 74.31
CA ASP A 193 20.02 15.18 74.59
C ASP A 193 20.96 14.92 73.38
N GLY A 194 20.43 14.51 72.23
CA GLY A 194 21.22 14.20 71.03
C GLY A 194 21.91 15.43 70.44
N GLN A 195 23.23 15.36 70.26
CA GLN A 195 24.01 16.53 69.84
C GLN A 195 24.01 16.78 68.33
N TYR A 196 23.77 15.79 67.45
CA TYR A 196 23.82 15.96 65.99
C TYR A 196 22.87 14.99 65.25
N ILE A 197 21.75 15.47 64.73
CA ILE A 197 20.75 14.64 64.02
C ILE A 197 20.51 15.20 62.61
N THR A 198 20.62 14.34 61.61
CA THR A 198 20.35 14.60 60.18
C THR A 198 19.17 13.77 59.70
N SER A 199 18.23 14.36 58.98
CA SER A 199 17.06 13.65 58.47
C SER A 199 16.63 14.14 57.09
N GLY A 200 16.57 13.24 56.11
CA GLY A 200 16.12 13.56 54.75
C GLY A 200 14.89 12.77 54.33
N GLY A 201 14.16 13.26 53.32
CA GLY A 201 13.05 12.50 52.74
C GLY A 201 13.51 11.21 52.06
N LEU A 202 14.62 11.23 51.31
CA LEU A 202 15.19 10.05 50.66
C LEU A 202 16.42 9.52 51.41
N ALA A 203 17.36 10.41 51.73
CA ALA A 203 18.62 10.05 52.38
C ALA A 203 18.94 10.90 53.61
N GLY A 204 19.44 10.31 54.68
CA GLY A 204 19.82 11.07 55.88
C GLY A 204 21.06 11.93 55.69
N SER A 205 22.16 11.33 55.25
CA SER A 205 23.46 12.00 55.07
C SER A 205 24.16 11.53 53.80
N MET A 206 24.90 12.43 53.15
CA MET A 206 25.75 12.12 52.00
C MET A 206 27.22 12.49 52.24
N TYR A 207 28.10 11.56 51.88
CA TYR A 207 29.56 11.68 51.93
C TYR A 207 30.18 11.38 50.55
N ASP A 208 31.45 11.72 50.40
CA ASP A 208 32.30 11.51 49.22
C ASP A 208 31.70 11.98 47.89
N SER A 209 31.45 11.04 46.97
CA SER A 209 30.95 11.27 45.60
C SER A 209 29.51 10.79 45.40
N ALA A 210 28.78 10.56 46.50
CA ALA A 210 27.42 10.04 46.45
C ALA A 210 26.48 10.99 45.68
N SER A 211 25.44 10.43 45.05
CA SER A 211 24.50 11.22 44.24
C SER A 211 23.03 10.85 44.42
N VAL A 212 22.17 11.87 44.40
CA VAL A 212 20.71 11.71 44.29
C VAL A 212 20.25 12.38 43.00
N ILE A 213 19.63 11.62 42.11
CA ILE A 213 19.35 12.04 40.73
C ILE A 213 17.87 11.78 40.44
N ASN A 214 17.21 12.65 39.67
CA ASN A 214 15.87 12.40 39.13
C ASN A 214 14.86 11.96 40.20
N SER A 215 14.85 12.57 41.39
CA SER A 215 14.12 12.01 42.55
C SER A 215 13.35 13.08 43.34
N TYR A 216 12.31 12.70 44.07
CA TYR A 216 11.63 13.62 44.98
C TYR A 216 11.35 13.02 46.35
N GLY A 217 11.21 13.87 47.36
CA GLY A 217 11.06 13.40 48.73
C GLY A 217 10.25 14.35 49.58
N ARG A 218 9.60 13.79 50.60
CA ARG A 218 8.83 14.52 51.60
C ARG A 218 9.22 14.05 52.99
N LEU A 219 9.56 14.98 53.86
CA LEU A 219 9.84 14.69 55.26
C LEU A 219 8.96 15.53 56.18
N PHE A 220 8.39 14.88 57.19
CA PHE A 220 7.68 15.51 58.30
C PHE A 220 8.37 15.16 59.62
N THR A 221 8.75 16.18 60.40
CA THR A 221 9.43 16.01 61.71
C THR A 221 8.60 16.65 62.83
N PRO A 222 7.92 15.87 63.69
CA PRO A 222 7.03 16.42 64.73
C PRO A 222 7.74 17.05 65.95
N GLY A 223 9.07 17.23 65.98
CA GLY A 223 9.84 17.59 67.20
C GLY A 223 11.01 18.58 67.01
N THR A 224 11.39 19.30 68.08
CA THR A 224 12.29 20.48 68.06
C THR A 224 13.80 20.21 68.14
N ASN A 225 14.25 18.95 68.08
CA ASN A 225 15.66 18.57 68.35
C ASN A 225 16.40 17.94 67.15
N VAL A 226 15.96 18.18 65.92
CA VAL A 226 16.71 17.77 64.71
C VAL A 226 17.61 18.93 64.26
N MET A 227 18.92 18.69 64.11
CA MET A 227 19.89 19.74 63.74
C MET A 227 19.86 20.07 62.24
N TYR A 228 19.75 19.06 61.39
CA TYR A 228 19.73 19.23 59.93
C TYR A 228 18.60 18.39 59.34
N TYR A 229 17.72 19.01 58.56
CA TYR A 229 16.67 18.30 57.87
C TYR A 229 16.42 18.84 56.47
N GLY A 230 16.08 17.96 55.54
CA GLY A 230 15.80 18.33 54.16
C GLY A 230 14.76 17.43 53.49
N GLY A 231 14.04 17.99 52.52
CA GLY A 231 13.02 17.25 51.78
C GLY A 231 13.57 16.09 50.95
N ILE A 232 14.82 16.20 50.48
CA ILE A 232 15.53 15.15 49.73
C ILE A 232 16.61 14.51 50.59
N VAL A 233 17.55 15.32 51.08
CA VAL A 233 18.71 14.88 51.87
C VAL A 233 18.80 15.69 53.16
N GLY A 234 19.11 15.05 54.28
CA GLY A 234 19.22 15.71 55.59
C GLY A 234 20.51 16.51 55.79
N GLY A 235 21.66 15.94 55.44
CA GLY A 235 22.97 16.59 55.57
C GLY A 235 23.98 16.18 54.48
N ILE A 236 24.81 17.12 54.04
CA ILE A 236 25.87 16.88 53.04
C ILE A 236 27.21 17.24 53.68
N TYR A 237 28.15 16.29 53.67
CA TYR A 237 29.41 16.41 54.41
C TYR A 237 30.67 16.38 53.53
N SER A 238 30.53 16.21 52.21
CA SER A 238 31.63 16.22 51.24
C SER A 238 31.32 17.06 50.00
N THR A 239 32.35 17.69 49.42
CA THR A 239 32.20 18.64 48.29
C THR A 239 31.96 17.99 46.93
N ASN A 240 32.17 16.68 46.79
CA ASN A 240 32.06 15.97 45.51
C ASN A 240 30.72 15.22 45.34
N THR A 241 29.80 15.41 46.29
CA THR A 241 28.43 14.86 46.22
C THR A 241 27.60 15.62 45.18
N SER A 242 26.47 15.06 44.74
CA SER A 242 25.56 15.79 43.82
C SER A 242 24.08 15.49 44.04
N ILE A 243 23.23 16.52 43.86
CA ILE A 243 21.78 16.40 43.79
C ILE A 243 21.34 17.01 42.46
N GLN A 244 20.68 16.24 41.60
CA GLN A 244 20.38 16.63 40.21
C GLN A 244 18.93 16.32 39.84
N LYS A 245 18.23 17.27 39.22
CA LYS A 245 16.83 17.11 38.75
C LYS A 245 15.92 16.53 39.83
N CYS A 246 15.99 17.09 41.04
CA CYS A 246 15.21 16.64 42.18
C CYS A 246 14.25 17.74 42.65
N TYR A 247 13.19 17.38 43.37
CA TYR A 247 12.32 18.39 43.97
C TYR A 247 11.70 17.96 45.30
N SER A 248 11.27 18.91 46.12
CA SER A 248 10.45 18.64 47.31
C SER A 248 9.40 19.72 47.49
N ASP A 249 8.21 19.34 47.94
CA ASP A 249 7.11 20.27 48.26
C ASP A 249 6.94 20.56 49.75
N THR A 250 7.89 20.11 50.58
CA THR A 250 7.94 20.38 52.03
C THR A 250 8.94 21.50 52.36
N THR A 251 8.71 22.23 53.45
CA THR A 251 9.54 23.37 53.88
C THR A 251 10.93 22.89 54.37
N ILE A 252 11.98 23.51 53.84
CA ILE A 252 13.35 23.38 54.37
C ILE A 252 13.47 24.17 55.68
N GLY A 253 14.04 23.55 56.69
CA GLY A 253 14.92 24.23 57.63
C GLY A 253 16.29 23.56 57.59
N VAL A 254 17.07 23.95 56.59
CA VAL A 254 18.50 23.72 56.58
C VAL A 254 19.05 24.85 57.45
N ALA A 255 19.50 24.53 58.66
CA ALA A 255 20.29 25.47 59.42
C ALA A 255 21.63 25.64 58.68
N ASP A 256 21.85 26.87 58.21
CA ASP A 256 23.12 27.59 58.16
C ASP A 256 24.40 26.75 58.35
N ALA A 257 25.31 26.82 57.37
CA ALA A 257 26.74 26.58 57.59
C ALA A 257 27.35 27.72 58.44
N GLY A 258 26.73 28.05 59.58
CA GLY A 258 26.99 29.25 60.35
C GLY A 258 26.83 29.05 61.87
N ALA A 259 27.97 29.03 62.55
CA ALA A 259 28.20 29.28 63.98
C ALA A 259 28.00 28.13 64.99
N TRP A 260 29.00 27.23 65.05
CA TRP A 260 29.74 27.04 66.31
C TRP A 260 31.20 27.45 66.11
N GLY A 261 31.54 28.62 66.66
CA GLY A 261 32.92 28.96 66.96
C GLY A 261 33.39 28.14 68.15
N GLY A 262 34.38 27.28 67.93
CA GLY A 262 35.19 26.71 69.01
C GLY A 262 35.52 25.22 68.90
N GLY A 263 36.56 24.88 68.12
CA GLY A 263 37.43 23.74 68.40
C GLY A 263 37.18 22.44 67.62
N TRP A 264 38.11 22.18 66.69
CA TRP A 264 38.58 20.85 66.20
C TRP A 264 38.05 20.23 64.90
N TRP A 265 37.25 20.92 64.07
CA TRP A 265 37.09 20.53 62.65
C TRP A 265 36.97 21.76 61.75
N GLU A 266 37.99 22.04 60.94
CA GLU A 266 37.87 22.97 59.80
C GLU A 266 37.10 22.25 58.68
N MET A 267 35.78 22.48 58.59
CA MET A 267 35.01 22.11 57.41
C MET A 267 35.41 23.02 56.24
N TYR A 268 35.84 22.41 55.13
CA TYR A 268 36.24 23.10 53.92
C TYR A 268 35.01 23.72 53.25
N TYR A 269 34.90 25.05 53.26
CA TYR A 269 33.86 25.78 52.54
C TYR A 269 34.17 25.77 51.04
N PRO A 270 33.32 25.21 50.16
CA PRO A 270 33.41 25.51 48.75
C PRO A 270 32.87 26.93 48.51
N ASP A 271 33.63 27.71 47.75
CA ASP A 271 33.18 28.96 47.16
C ASP A 271 31.83 28.72 46.45
N THR A 272 30.76 29.39 46.89
CA THR A 272 29.39 29.24 46.39
C THR A 272 29.21 29.71 44.94
N THR A 273 30.30 30.09 44.26
CA THR A 273 30.28 30.63 42.90
C THR A 273 30.70 29.64 41.81
N THR A 274 31.15 28.42 42.15
CA THR A 274 31.78 27.52 41.17
C THR A 274 31.38 26.04 41.19
N LEU A 275 30.25 25.66 41.79
CA LEU A 275 29.79 24.26 41.73
C LEU A 275 28.51 24.10 40.89
N PRO A 276 28.43 23.07 40.02
CA PRO A 276 27.27 22.83 39.17
C PRO A 276 26.18 22.11 39.96
N TRP A 277 25.39 22.86 40.74
CA TRP A 277 24.18 22.33 41.40
C TRP A 277 22.90 22.91 40.80
N PRO A 278 22.69 22.85 39.48
CA PRO A 278 21.43 23.28 38.93
C PRO A 278 20.37 22.20 39.23
N TYR A 279 19.14 22.61 39.55
CA TYR A 279 17.93 21.77 39.51
C TYR A 279 17.56 20.95 40.77
N ALA A 280 17.62 21.55 41.97
CA ALA A 280 16.79 21.12 43.11
C ALA A 280 15.69 22.17 43.36
N TYR A 281 14.42 21.82 43.19
CA TYR A 281 13.29 22.78 43.22
C TYR A 281 12.38 22.63 44.47
N TYR A 282 11.96 23.77 45.05
CA TYR A 282 11.18 23.80 46.32
C TYR A 282 9.99 24.76 46.25
N SER A 283 8.87 24.45 46.92
CA SER A 283 7.59 25.17 46.76
C SER A 283 7.29 26.32 47.76
N GLN A 284 8.17 26.66 48.72
CA GLN A 284 7.92 27.69 49.76
C GLN A 284 9.05 28.74 49.93
N GLU A 285 8.66 29.98 50.29
CA GLU A 285 9.42 31.26 50.15
C GLU A 285 10.65 31.50 51.06
N THR A 286 11.09 30.58 51.92
CA THR A 286 12.29 30.83 52.74
C THR A 286 13.19 29.61 52.89
N PRO A 287 14.12 29.38 51.94
CA PRO A 287 15.27 28.52 52.20
C PRO A 287 16.26 29.27 53.10
N VAL A 288 16.54 28.70 54.28
CA VAL A 288 17.78 29.00 55.01
C VAL A 288 18.81 28.01 54.48
N GLY A 289 19.97 28.45 53.99
CA GLY A 289 21.06 27.59 53.49
C GLY A 289 21.02 27.30 51.98
N TYR A 290 22.08 27.68 51.26
CA TYR A 290 22.20 27.72 49.79
C TYR A 290 22.38 26.34 49.11
N ILE A 291 21.32 25.57 48.86
CA ILE A 291 21.37 24.46 47.87
C ILE A 291 20.00 24.31 47.14
N GLY A 292 19.88 24.95 45.97
CA GLY A 292 18.74 24.79 45.03
C GLY A 292 17.92 26.07 44.77
N GLU A 293 16.96 25.98 43.83
CA GLU A 293 16.11 27.09 43.39
C GLU A 293 14.70 27.00 43.98
N THR A 294 14.26 28.05 44.69
CA THR A 294 12.86 28.14 45.13
C THR A 294 11.95 28.49 43.97
N GLN A 295 10.86 27.73 43.80
CA GLN A 295 9.78 27.96 42.85
C GLN A 295 8.47 28.16 43.62
N THR A 296 7.46 28.77 42.99
CA THR A 296 6.12 28.76 43.59
C THR A 296 5.53 27.35 43.53
N ALA A 297 4.65 27.01 44.47
CA ALA A 297 3.90 25.76 44.40
C ALA A 297 3.21 25.58 43.04
N GLU A 298 2.61 26.65 42.50
CA GLU A 298 2.00 26.66 41.17
C GLU A 298 3.00 26.33 40.05
N LYS A 299 4.19 26.93 40.06
CA LYS A 299 5.22 26.65 39.05
C LYS A 299 5.79 25.24 39.15
N LEU A 300 5.93 24.70 40.37
CA LEU A 300 6.39 23.33 40.58
C LEU A 300 5.33 22.32 40.13
N LYS A 301 4.04 22.56 40.41
CA LYS A 301 2.92 21.74 39.95
C LYS A 301 2.75 21.74 38.43
N ASN A 302 3.11 22.84 37.77
CA ASN A 302 3.13 22.94 36.31
C ASN A 302 4.36 22.30 35.65
N VAL A 303 5.20 21.59 36.40
CA VAL A 303 6.43 20.93 35.96
C VAL A 303 7.41 21.91 35.29
N PRO A 304 8.44 22.41 35.99
CA PRO A 304 9.52 23.18 35.38
C PRO A 304 10.13 22.45 34.18
N ASP A 305 10.50 23.18 33.12
CA ASP A 305 11.02 22.60 31.88
C ASP A 305 12.22 21.65 32.11
N GLU A 306 13.03 21.94 33.12
CA GLU A 306 14.20 21.13 33.47
C GLU A 306 13.85 19.80 34.15
N LEU A 307 12.63 19.67 34.68
CA LEU A 307 12.08 18.46 35.26
C LEU A 307 11.24 17.64 34.27
N LYS A 308 10.75 18.23 33.17
CA LYS A 308 9.88 17.55 32.18
C LYS A 308 10.48 16.33 31.51
N ALA A 309 11.81 16.24 31.49
CA ALA A 309 12.52 15.07 30.95
C ALA A 309 12.45 13.83 31.85
N VAL A 310 11.94 13.99 33.09
CA VAL A 310 11.96 12.95 34.14
C VAL A 310 10.59 12.81 34.79
N PHE A 311 9.90 13.94 35.00
CA PHE A 311 8.63 14.03 35.67
C PHE A 311 7.56 14.58 34.73
N GLU A 312 6.33 14.11 34.93
CA GLU A 312 5.14 14.61 34.26
C GLU A 312 4.21 15.33 35.22
N ALA A 313 3.24 16.05 34.68
CA ALA A 313 2.25 16.74 35.50
C ALA A 313 1.32 15.72 36.17
N ASP A 314 1.05 15.92 37.45
CA ASP A 314 0.19 15.04 38.23
C ASP A 314 -1.30 15.35 37.99
N SER A 315 -1.77 15.02 36.80
CA SER A 315 -3.16 15.22 36.34
C SER A 315 -4.18 14.50 37.22
N ASN A 316 -3.79 13.33 37.75
CA ASN A 316 -4.63 12.47 38.59
C ASN A 316 -4.48 12.74 40.09
N ASN A 317 -3.72 13.78 40.47
CA ASN A 317 -3.53 14.21 41.85
C ASN A 317 -2.99 13.09 42.78
N ILE A 318 -2.22 12.15 42.23
CA ILE A 318 -1.53 11.03 42.91
C ILE A 318 -0.56 11.57 43.98
N ASN A 319 0.04 12.71 43.68
CA ASN A 319 1.06 13.37 44.46
C ASN A 319 0.67 14.80 44.85
N GLY A 320 -0.64 15.07 45.01
CA GLY A 320 -1.14 16.37 45.46
C GLY A 320 -1.02 17.48 44.41
N GLY A 321 -0.94 17.09 43.12
CA GLY A 321 -0.76 17.95 41.96
C GLY A 321 0.70 18.28 41.67
N TYR A 322 1.66 17.73 42.43
CA TYR A 322 3.09 17.91 42.19
C TYR A 322 3.63 16.82 41.26
N PRO A 323 4.67 17.10 40.46
CA PRO A 323 5.09 16.23 39.36
C PRO A 323 5.32 14.77 39.77
N ILE A 324 4.92 13.79 38.96
CA ILE A 324 5.12 12.37 39.26
C ILE A 324 6.04 11.73 38.24
N PHE A 325 6.58 10.55 38.54
CA PHE A 325 7.09 9.70 37.47
C PHE A 325 5.90 9.04 36.76
N SER A 326 6.08 8.75 35.47
CA SER A 326 5.08 8.05 34.66
C SER A 326 4.64 6.71 35.24
N TRP A 327 5.55 6.00 35.92
CA TRP A 327 5.28 4.71 36.58
C TRP A 327 4.47 4.83 37.88
N GLN A 328 4.26 6.03 38.42
CA GLN A 328 3.45 6.21 39.64
C GLN A 328 1.94 6.21 39.40
N ARG A 329 1.50 6.12 38.15
CA ARG A 329 0.10 5.89 37.81
C ARG A 329 -0.30 4.49 38.28
N GLN A 330 -0.85 4.36 39.49
CA GLN A 330 -1.42 3.09 39.93
C GLN A 330 -2.71 2.79 39.16
N GLN A 331 -2.65 1.98 38.09
CA GLN A 331 -3.64 0.96 37.75
C GLN A 331 -3.00 -0.14 36.87
N ASN A 332 -2.69 -1.32 37.43
CA ASN A 332 -2.50 -2.56 36.65
C ASN A 332 -3.86 -3.08 36.12
N VAL A 333 -4.71 -2.18 35.64
CA VAL A 333 -6.01 -2.48 35.08
C VAL A 333 -6.15 -1.54 33.91
N LEU A 334 -6.16 -2.10 32.70
CA LEU A 334 -6.50 -1.34 31.51
C LEU A 334 -7.92 -0.82 31.67
N ASN A 335 -8.14 0.45 31.34
CA ASN A 335 -9.48 1.02 31.34
C ASN A 335 -10.35 0.28 30.31
N GLY A 336 -11.60 -0.06 30.67
CA GLY A 336 -12.49 -0.88 29.85
C GLY A 336 -12.61 -2.32 30.38
N SER A 337 -13.50 -3.11 29.79
CA SER A 337 -13.78 -4.50 30.20
C SER A 337 -13.19 -5.56 29.26
N GLY A 338 -12.53 -5.11 28.18
CA GLY A 338 -11.97 -5.97 27.15
C GLY A 338 -13.03 -6.66 26.31
N THR A 339 -14.22 -6.07 26.21
CA THR A 339 -15.29 -6.50 25.32
C THR A 339 -15.28 -5.66 24.05
N GLU A 340 -15.91 -6.12 22.97
CA GLU A 340 -15.96 -5.38 21.70
C GLU A 340 -16.51 -3.95 21.87
N SER A 341 -17.56 -3.81 22.70
CA SER A 341 -18.21 -2.54 23.04
C SER A 341 -17.46 -1.66 24.05
N ASP A 342 -16.53 -2.27 24.78
CA ASP A 342 -15.80 -1.60 25.87
C ASP A 342 -14.39 -2.21 25.92
N PRO A 343 -13.56 -1.92 24.89
CA PRO A 343 -12.23 -2.49 24.75
C PRO A 343 -11.31 -1.97 25.85
N TYR A 344 -10.25 -2.71 26.14
CA TYR A 344 -9.18 -2.23 26.99
C TYR A 344 -8.42 -1.10 26.28
N LEU A 345 -8.48 0.10 26.84
CA LEU A 345 -7.84 1.29 26.33
C LEU A 345 -6.37 1.34 26.76
N ILE A 346 -5.51 1.71 25.81
CA ILE A 346 -4.07 1.84 25.99
C ILE A 346 -3.69 3.27 25.58
N GLU A 347 -3.44 4.13 26.57
CA GLU A 347 -3.16 5.55 26.34
C GLU A 347 -1.65 5.82 26.33
N ASP A 348 -0.87 5.06 27.09
CA ASP A 348 0.54 5.32 27.26
C ASP A 348 1.39 4.05 27.38
N THR A 349 2.70 4.25 27.47
CA THR A 349 3.68 3.18 27.57
C THR A 349 3.43 2.24 28.77
N TYR A 350 2.88 2.74 29.89
CA TYR A 350 2.59 1.92 31.06
C TYR A 350 1.36 1.04 30.85
N ASP A 351 0.29 1.58 30.25
CA ASP A 351 -0.85 0.75 29.81
C ASP A 351 -0.38 -0.31 28.83
N PHE A 352 0.53 0.03 27.92
CA PHE A 352 1.06 -0.92 26.94
C PHE A 352 1.88 -2.05 27.58
N TYR A 353 2.69 -1.76 28.60
CA TYR A 353 3.35 -2.80 29.40
C TYR A 353 2.34 -3.65 30.18
N THR A 354 1.29 -3.05 30.73
CA THR A 354 0.19 -3.75 31.42
C THR A 354 -0.55 -4.71 30.48
N PHE A 355 -0.79 -4.27 29.24
CA PHE A 355 -1.32 -5.10 28.17
C PHE A 355 -0.40 -6.28 27.86
N ALA A 356 0.90 -6.05 27.68
CA ALA A 356 1.87 -7.09 27.35
C ALA A 356 1.98 -8.21 28.41
N GLU A 357 1.65 -7.90 29.67
CA GLU A 357 1.62 -8.86 30.78
C GLU A 357 0.27 -9.62 30.90
N THR A 358 -0.72 -9.31 30.07
CA THR A 358 -2.05 -9.93 30.14
C THR A 358 -1.97 -11.41 29.73
N VAL A 359 -2.28 -12.30 30.68
CA VAL A 359 -2.14 -13.76 30.50
C VAL A 359 -3.24 -14.38 29.63
N ASP A 360 -4.44 -13.78 29.60
CA ASP A 360 -5.57 -14.27 28.80
C ASP A 360 -6.05 -13.20 27.82
N THR A 361 -5.74 -13.41 26.53
CA THR A 361 -6.11 -12.50 25.43
C THR A 361 -7.24 -13.06 24.57
N ASP A 362 -7.76 -14.25 24.88
CA ASP A 362 -8.77 -14.90 24.04
C ASP A 362 -10.12 -14.16 24.11
N ASN A 363 -10.66 -13.78 22.96
CA ASN A 363 -11.88 -12.95 22.83
C ASN A 363 -11.81 -11.64 23.64
N LYS A 364 -10.62 -11.04 23.75
CA LYS A 364 -10.39 -9.72 24.36
C LYS A 364 -10.09 -8.68 23.29
N TYR A 365 -10.58 -7.47 23.51
CA TYR A 365 -10.43 -6.33 22.61
C TYR A 365 -9.56 -5.27 23.28
N PHE A 366 -8.57 -4.78 22.56
CA PHE A 366 -7.60 -3.77 23.00
C PHE A 366 -7.57 -2.63 21.98
N LYS A 367 -7.49 -1.39 22.44
CA LYS A 367 -7.52 -0.21 21.57
C LYS A 367 -6.51 0.83 22.03
N LEU A 368 -5.64 1.27 21.14
CA LEU A 368 -4.79 2.44 21.40
C LEU A 368 -5.61 3.72 21.38
N THR A 369 -5.30 4.67 22.26
CA THR A 369 -5.87 6.03 22.23
C THR A 369 -4.84 7.12 21.95
N SER A 370 -3.56 6.72 21.86
CA SER A 370 -2.43 7.58 21.53
C SER A 370 -1.27 6.75 20.98
N ASP A 371 -0.32 7.43 20.31
CA ASP A 371 0.96 6.84 19.94
C ASP A 371 1.75 6.42 21.19
N ILE A 372 2.46 5.30 21.09
CA ILE A 372 3.28 4.74 22.17
C ILE A 372 4.75 4.82 21.79
N ASP A 373 5.54 5.54 22.60
CA ASP A 373 7.00 5.58 22.47
C ASP A 373 7.64 4.68 23.53
N LEU A 374 8.35 3.64 23.09
CA LEU A 374 9.06 2.71 23.95
C LEU A 374 10.48 3.16 24.29
N ASN A 375 10.88 4.38 23.89
CA ASN A 375 12.12 5.06 24.30
C ASN A 375 13.40 4.23 24.09
N ASN A 376 13.45 3.43 23.02
CA ASN A 376 14.51 2.48 22.68
C ASN A 376 14.70 1.36 23.72
N ALA A 377 13.66 1.02 24.50
CA ALA A 377 13.71 -0.08 25.44
C ALA A 377 13.91 -1.42 24.73
N VAL A 378 14.57 -2.37 25.42
CA VAL A 378 14.58 -3.77 25.00
C VAL A 378 13.20 -4.34 25.29
N TRP A 379 12.50 -4.75 24.23
CA TRP A 379 11.14 -5.23 24.30
C TRP A 379 11.08 -6.72 24.61
N LYS A 380 10.14 -7.09 25.48
CA LYS A 380 9.79 -8.48 25.76
C LYS A 380 8.60 -8.87 24.87
N PRO A 381 8.75 -9.81 23.92
CA PRO A 381 7.69 -10.16 22.98
C PRO A 381 6.40 -10.63 23.64
N ILE A 382 5.25 -10.28 23.03
CA ILE A 382 3.92 -10.72 23.48
C ILE A 382 3.58 -12.08 22.88
N GLY A 383 3.09 -12.98 23.72
CA GLY A 383 2.69 -14.33 23.32
C GLY A 383 3.85 -15.31 23.16
N SER A 384 3.54 -16.60 23.18
CA SER A 384 4.49 -17.69 22.97
C SER A 384 3.87 -18.78 22.09
N ALA A 385 4.67 -19.75 21.64
CA ALA A 385 4.14 -20.88 20.86
C ALA A 385 3.01 -21.64 21.59
N GLU A 386 3.06 -21.69 22.93
CA GLU A 386 2.04 -22.34 23.77
C GLU A 386 0.83 -21.44 24.01
N ASN A 387 1.05 -20.12 24.13
CA ASN A 387 0.04 -19.12 24.42
C ASN A 387 0.19 -17.94 23.44
N PRO A 388 -0.21 -18.11 22.17
CA PRO A 388 -0.15 -17.03 21.20
C PRO A 388 -1.16 -15.94 21.60
N PHE A 389 -0.95 -14.72 21.11
CA PHE A 389 -1.96 -13.68 21.17
C PHE A 389 -3.22 -14.12 20.41
N LYS A 390 -4.40 -14.05 21.05
CA LYS A 390 -5.69 -14.52 20.51
C LYS A 390 -6.78 -13.43 20.52
N GLY A 391 -6.41 -12.20 20.84
CA GLY A 391 -7.33 -11.06 20.96
C GLY A 391 -7.47 -10.26 19.66
N ASP A 392 -8.24 -9.18 19.78
CA ASP A 392 -8.40 -8.12 18.79
C ASP A 392 -7.61 -6.90 19.29
N PHE A 393 -6.62 -6.46 18.53
CA PHE A 393 -5.77 -5.31 18.84
C PHE A 393 -5.97 -4.24 17.77
N ASP A 394 -6.73 -3.21 18.12
CA ASP A 394 -6.99 -2.03 17.29
C ASP A 394 -5.97 -0.94 17.60
N GLY A 395 -5.03 -0.72 16.69
CA GLY A 395 -4.12 0.41 16.76
C GLY A 395 -4.83 1.76 16.63
N ASN A 396 -6.10 1.79 16.19
CA ASN A 396 -6.92 2.99 16.09
C ASN A 396 -6.22 4.16 15.34
N GLY A 397 -5.35 3.82 14.40
CA GLY A 397 -4.56 4.75 13.62
C GLY A 397 -3.36 5.37 14.35
N HIS A 398 -2.89 4.74 15.43
CA HIS A 398 -1.74 5.16 16.22
C HIS A 398 -0.48 4.34 15.91
N VAL A 399 0.66 4.88 16.35
CA VAL A 399 1.99 4.32 16.09
C VAL A 399 2.65 3.83 17.38
N ILE A 400 3.25 2.64 17.36
CA ILE A 400 4.18 2.16 18.40
C ILE A 400 5.60 2.25 17.84
N LYS A 401 6.49 2.95 18.56
CA LYS A 401 7.83 3.26 18.04
C LYS A 401 8.96 3.13 19.04
N ASN A 402 10.18 3.07 18.49
CA ASN A 402 11.45 3.09 19.21
C ASN A 402 11.60 1.93 20.21
N TYR A 403 11.71 0.69 19.73
CA TYR A 403 12.03 -0.46 20.58
C TYR A 403 13.06 -1.39 19.97
N ARG A 404 13.71 -2.18 20.84
CA ARG A 404 14.76 -3.12 20.45
C ARG A 404 14.35 -4.54 20.74
N LEU A 405 14.61 -5.46 19.82
CA LEU A 405 14.43 -6.89 20.04
C LEU A 405 15.80 -7.52 20.20
N ASN A 406 16.10 -8.01 21.41
CA ASN A 406 17.36 -8.69 21.71
C ASN A 406 17.13 -10.20 21.69
N LEU A 407 17.65 -10.91 20.68
CA LEU A 407 17.41 -12.34 20.52
C LEU A 407 18.27 -13.16 21.50
N THR A 408 17.91 -13.20 22.78
CA THR A 408 18.64 -14.03 23.77
C THR A 408 18.39 -15.52 23.55
N VAL A 409 19.19 -16.38 24.20
CA VAL A 409 19.17 -17.84 23.99
C VAL A 409 17.86 -18.58 24.32
N ASP A 410 16.84 -17.87 24.79
CA ASP A 410 15.59 -18.44 25.29
C ASP A 410 14.42 -18.34 24.30
N TYR A 411 14.58 -17.62 23.19
CA TYR A 411 13.51 -17.39 22.22
C TYR A 411 13.95 -17.73 20.79
N THR A 412 13.04 -18.27 19.99
CA THR A 412 13.26 -18.58 18.57
C THR A 412 12.43 -17.70 17.63
N THR A 413 11.47 -16.95 18.17
CA THR A 413 10.50 -16.18 17.39
C THR A 413 10.24 -14.84 18.07
N TYR A 414 10.29 -13.76 17.29
CA TYR A 414 10.39 -12.41 17.82
C TYR A 414 9.61 -11.39 17.00
N GLY A 415 9.00 -10.47 17.72
CA GLY A 415 8.32 -9.28 17.24
C GLY A 415 7.76 -8.51 18.42
N LEU A 416 7.02 -7.43 18.17
CA LEU A 416 6.16 -6.85 19.21
C LEU A 416 5.27 -7.94 19.80
N PHE A 417 4.69 -8.76 18.92
CA PHE A 417 4.09 -10.05 19.18
C PHE A 417 5.04 -11.15 18.70
N ALA A 418 5.51 -12.05 19.57
CA ALA A 418 6.23 -13.23 19.11
C ALA A 418 5.29 -14.18 18.36
N TYR A 419 4.10 -14.44 18.90
CA TYR A 419 3.13 -15.34 18.28
C TYR A 419 1.72 -14.73 18.28
N ALA A 420 1.07 -14.75 17.13
CA ALA A 420 -0.36 -14.46 16.96
C ALA A 420 -1.08 -15.68 16.37
N GLY A 421 -2.20 -16.07 16.98
CA GLY A 421 -2.88 -17.32 16.67
C GLY A 421 -4.37 -17.32 16.99
N GLY A 422 -5.00 -18.49 16.97
CA GLY A 422 -6.46 -18.61 17.11
C GLY A 422 -7.21 -17.80 16.05
N ASN A 423 -8.06 -16.88 16.49
CA ASN A 423 -8.78 -15.94 15.62
C ASN A 423 -8.33 -14.48 15.84
N SER A 424 -7.07 -14.28 16.25
CA SER A 424 -6.57 -12.94 16.55
C SER A 424 -6.66 -11.99 15.35
N CYS A 425 -6.85 -10.71 15.64
CA CYS A 425 -6.85 -9.65 14.65
C CYS A 425 -6.00 -8.48 15.16
N ILE A 426 -4.96 -8.10 14.42
CA ILE A 426 -4.15 -6.91 14.71
C ILE A 426 -4.36 -5.96 13.54
N HIS A 427 -4.86 -4.75 13.80
CA HIS A 427 -5.18 -3.83 12.71
C HIS A 427 -5.01 -2.35 13.05
N ASN A 428 -4.94 -1.50 12.02
CA ASN A 428 -4.84 -0.04 12.13
C ASN A 428 -3.62 0.45 12.93
N LEU A 429 -2.48 -0.23 12.79
CA LEU A 429 -1.32 -0.03 13.64
C LEU A 429 -0.06 0.28 12.82
N GLY A 430 0.63 1.37 13.18
CA GLY A 430 1.94 1.71 12.65
C GLY A 430 3.06 1.26 13.58
N ILE A 431 4.14 0.72 13.02
CA ILE A 431 5.36 0.34 13.75
C ILE A 431 6.54 1.11 13.18
N GLU A 432 7.28 1.83 14.01
CA GLU A 432 8.39 2.67 13.54
C GLU A 432 9.67 2.52 14.38
N ASN A 433 10.83 2.55 13.72
CA ASN A 433 12.16 2.56 14.35
C ASN A 433 12.39 1.34 15.27
N VAL A 434 12.44 0.16 14.66
CA VAL A 434 12.69 -1.11 15.36
C VAL A 434 14.10 -1.58 15.04
N THR A 435 14.87 -1.96 16.06
CA THR A 435 16.19 -2.56 15.86
C THR A 435 16.26 -3.95 16.47
N ALA A 436 16.69 -4.96 15.73
CA ALA A 436 16.85 -6.32 16.25
C ALA A 436 18.30 -6.82 16.18
N MET A 437 18.72 -7.60 17.18
CA MET A 437 20.01 -8.28 17.21
C MET A 437 19.78 -9.79 17.19
N LEU A 438 20.10 -10.45 16.08
CA LEU A 438 19.94 -11.88 15.82
C LEU A 438 21.20 -12.66 16.22
N TYR A 439 21.06 -13.83 16.86
CA TYR A 439 22.18 -14.64 17.36
C TYR A 439 22.26 -16.01 16.65
N GLN A 440 23.44 -16.43 16.19
CA GLN A 440 23.60 -17.65 15.36
C GLN A 440 23.39 -19.00 16.10
N TRP A 441 22.97 -18.99 17.36
CA TRP A 441 22.96 -20.18 18.22
C TRP A 441 21.69 -21.03 18.09
N HIS A 442 20.61 -20.49 17.50
CA HIS A 442 19.32 -21.17 17.39
C HIS A 442 19.03 -21.67 15.98
N TRP A 443 18.30 -22.78 15.93
CA TRP A 443 17.73 -23.32 14.71
C TRP A 443 16.33 -22.71 14.53
N ASN A 444 16.05 -22.13 13.36
CA ASN A 444 14.75 -21.52 13.00
C ASN A 444 14.43 -20.23 13.77
N GLU A 445 15.23 -19.19 13.58
CA GLU A 445 14.87 -17.86 14.11
C GLU A 445 13.89 -17.15 13.18
N MET A 446 12.82 -16.58 13.75
CA MET A 446 11.77 -15.87 13.03
C MET A 446 11.65 -14.45 13.57
N PHE A 447 11.93 -13.47 12.73
CA PHE A 447 11.86 -12.05 13.09
C PHE A 447 10.79 -11.35 12.26
N GLY A 448 9.86 -10.69 12.95
CA GLY A 448 8.97 -9.69 12.37
C GLY A 448 8.95 -8.45 13.25
N GLY A 449 9.02 -7.24 12.69
CA GLY A 449 8.91 -6.02 13.49
C GLY A 449 7.61 -6.00 14.31
N LEU A 450 6.48 -6.36 13.69
CA LEU A 450 5.18 -6.48 14.36
C LEU A 450 4.93 -7.89 14.90
N VAL A 451 4.96 -8.93 14.06
CA VAL A 451 4.67 -10.32 14.47
C VAL A 451 5.77 -11.28 14.06
N GLY A 452 6.30 -12.09 14.98
CA GLY A 452 7.26 -13.14 14.66
C GLY A 452 6.65 -14.28 13.85
N GLU A 453 5.66 -14.97 14.40
CA GLU A 453 4.91 -16.06 13.73
C GLU A 453 3.40 -15.84 13.83
N MET A 454 2.71 -16.01 12.69
CA MET A 454 1.26 -16.08 12.60
C MET A 454 0.80 -17.50 12.30
N ASN A 455 -0.19 -18.01 13.05
CA ASN A 455 -0.77 -19.34 12.85
C ASN A 455 -2.31 -19.36 12.97
N ASP A 456 -2.90 -20.55 12.84
CA ASP A 456 -4.36 -20.78 12.86
C ASP A 456 -5.13 -19.89 11.85
N ASN A 457 -6.04 -19.03 12.34
CA ASN A 457 -6.83 -18.07 11.56
C ASN A 457 -6.48 -16.60 11.92
N ALA A 458 -5.24 -16.35 12.37
CA ALA A 458 -4.80 -15.00 12.72
C ALA A 458 -4.82 -14.05 11.52
N SER A 459 -5.08 -12.76 11.76
CA SER A 459 -5.11 -11.75 10.71
C SER A 459 -4.37 -10.46 11.10
N VAL A 460 -3.63 -9.90 10.14
CA VAL A 460 -3.00 -8.57 10.23
C VAL A 460 -3.54 -7.71 9.09
N ARG A 461 -4.16 -6.56 9.41
CA ARG A 461 -4.83 -5.71 8.41
C ARG A 461 -4.54 -4.23 8.61
N GLU A 462 -4.38 -3.46 7.54
CA GLU A 462 -4.19 -2.00 7.66
C GLU A 462 -3.05 -1.61 8.62
N CYS A 463 -1.95 -2.35 8.57
CA CYS A 463 -0.76 -2.12 9.40
C CYS A 463 0.44 -1.75 8.53
N TYR A 464 1.37 -1.00 9.11
CA TYR A 464 2.63 -0.69 8.43
C TYR A 464 3.84 -0.81 9.33
N VAL A 465 5.00 -1.00 8.70
CA VAL A 465 6.32 -0.82 9.35
C VAL A 465 7.18 0.19 8.58
N LYS A 466 7.92 1.02 9.32
CA LYS A 466 8.96 1.91 8.79
C LYS A 466 10.24 1.82 9.62
N HIS A 467 11.39 1.83 8.94
CA HIS A 467 12.71 1.86 9.58
C HIS A 467 12.92 0.68 10.55
N VAL A 468 12.86 -0.53 10.00
CA VAL A 468 13.17 -1.75 10.74
C VAL A 468 14.57 -2.19 10.35
N SER A 469 15.48 -2.26 11.30
CA SER A 469 16.82 -2.81 11.06
C SER A 469 17.08 -4.04 11.90
N TYR A 470 17.86 -4.98 11.34
CA TYR A 470 18.32 -6.15 12.07
C TYR A 470 19.79 -6.45 11.76
N GLU A 471 20.52 -6.92 12.76
CA GLU A 471 21.95 -7.25 12.67
C GLU A 471 22.18 -8.69 13.16
N LEU A 472 22.96 -9.48 12.41
CA LEU A 472 23.46 -10.78 12.86
C LEU A 472 24.77 -10.60 13.64
N GLN A 473 24.79 -10.93 14.94
CA GLN A 473 26.04 -10.90 15.71
C GLN A 473 26.89 -12.16 15.48
N TRP A 474 28.17 -11.94 15.18
CA TRP A 474 29.21 -12.99 15.14
C TRP A 474 29.85 -13.15 16.52
N ASP A 475 29.81 -14.36 17.07
CA ASP A 475 30.54 -14.69 18.30
C ASP A 475 31.93 -15.29 17.96
N PRO A 476 33.05 -14.67 18.35
CA PRO A 476 34.39 -15.20 18.10
C PRO A 476 34.67 -16.47 18.93
N TRP A 477 34.62 -17.61 18.26
CA TRP A 477 34.88 -18.98 18.74
C TRP A 477 36.09 -19.16 19.70
N PRO A 478 36.01 -20.06 20.72
CA PRO A 478 36.35 -21.47 20.50
C PRO A 478 35.53 -22.51 21.30
N LEU A 479 34.36 -23.01 20.84
CA LEU A 479 33.66 -24.09 21.57
C LEU A 479 32.98 -25.27 20.85
N PHE A 480 32.78 -25.36 19.54
CA PHE A 480 32.14 -26.57 18.94
C PHE A 480 32.78 -27.08 17.64
N ASN A 481 33.90 -27.78 17.76
CA ASN A 481 34.63 -28.37 16.63
C ASN A 481 33.90 -29.52 15.90
N GLU A 482 32.57 -29.63 15.97
CA GLU A 482 31.77 -30.66 15.31
C GLU A 482 30.39 -30.11 14.90
N HIS A 483 30.33 -29.28 13.86
CA HIS A 483 29.11 -29.20 13.05
C HIS A 483 29.21 -30.28 11.97
N PRO A 484 28.33 -31.30 11.96
CA PRO A 484 28.27 -32.26 10.87
C PRO A 484 27.99 -31.52 9.56
N GLU A 485 28.80 -31.77 8.53
CA GLU A 485 28.57 -31.25 7.18
C GLU A 485 27.12 -31.58 6.74
N GLY A 486 26.28 -30.56 6.54
CA GLY A 486 25.01 -30.69 5.84
C GLY A 486 23.70 -30.38 6.59
N GLN A 487 23.69 -29.59 7.67
CA GLN A 487 22.43 -29.09 8.25
C GLN A 487 22.47 -27.57 8.43
N GLY A 488 21.66 -26.85 7.63
CA GLY A 488 21.66 -25.39 7.56
C GLY A 488 20.86 -24.73 8.68
N GLN A 489 21.37 -23.60 9.18
CA GLN A 489 20.65 -22.63 10.00
C GLN A 489 19.59 -21.94 9.12
N PHE A 490 18.34 -21.87 9.57
CA PHE A 490 17.29 -21.12 8.88
C PHE A 490 16.98 -19.88 9.73
N HIS A 491 17.34 -18.69 9.26
CA HIS A 491 16.86 -17.44 9.81
C HIS A 491 15.87 -16.83 8.81
N THR A 492 14.71 -16.40 9.30
CA THR A 492 13.66 -15.73 8.53
C THR A 492 13.43 -14.36 9.12
N ALA A 493 13.49 -13.31 8.29
CA ALA A 493 13.30 -11.94 8.69
C ALA A 493 12.29 -11.26 7.75
N GLY A 494 11.19 -10.77 8.32
CA GLY A 494 10.29 -9.85 7.66
C GLY A 494 10.27 -8.52 8.39
N GLY A 495 10.15 -7.40 7.68
CA GLY A 495 9.97 -6.12 8.38
C GLY A 495 8.68 -6.08 9.19
N LEU A 496 7.56 -6.58 8.65
CA LEU A 496 6.27 -6.64 9.36
C LEU A 496 6.08 -7.99 10.07
N ILE A 497 6.21 -9.09 9.33
CA ILE A 497 5.91 -10.44 9.83
C ILE A 497 7.05 -11.40 9.50
N GLY A 498 7.51 -12.18 10.48
CA GLY A 498 8.54 -13.20 10.24
C GLY A 498 8.03 -14.35 9.38
N ILE A 499 7.07 -15.13 9.88
CA ILE A 499 6.55 -16.31 9.17
C ILE A 499 5.01 -16.41 9.21
N LEU A 500 4.42 -16.88 8.10
CA LEU A 500 3.02 -17.29 8.02
C LEU A 500 2.88 -18.82 8.01
N ASN A 501 2.15 -19.37 8.97
CA ASN A 501 2.07 -20.81 9.25
C ASN A 501 0.68 -21.25 9.77
N GLY A 502 -0.39 -21.01 8.99
CA GLY A 502 -1.75 -21.49 9.27
C GLY A 502 -2.68 -21.30 8.07
N ASP A 503 -3.49 -22.29 7.72
CA ASP A 503 -4.34 -22.28 6.51
C ASP A 503 -5.46 -21.22 6.51
N GLY A 504 -5.75 -20.62 7.67
CA GLY A 504 -6.65 -19.47 7.83
C GLY A 504 -5.96 -18.12 7.95
N VAL A 505 -4.61 -18.05 7.91
CA VAL A 505 -3.85 -16.81 8.12
C VAL A 505 -4.06 -15.83 6.96
N GLU A 506 -4.38 -14.57 7.29
CA GLU A 506 -4.61 -13.49 6.32
C GLU A 506 -3.76 -12.25 6.62
N VAL A 507 -3.15 -11.68 5.59
CA VAL A 507 -2.48 -10.36 5.65
C VAL A 507 -3.07 -9.48 4.56
N ALA A 508 -3.64 -8.33 4.91
CA ALA A 508 -4.35 -7.48 3.96
C ALA A 508 -4.04 -5.99 4.17
N SER A 509 -3.93 -5.23 3.10
CA SER A 509 -3.78 -3.76 3.18
C SER A 509 -2.60 -3.33 4.07
N CYS A 510 -1.45 -3.99 3.96
CA CYS A 510 -0.28 -3.69 4.78
C CYS A 510 0.94 -3.29 3.95
N TYR A 511 1.83 -2.48 4.52
CA TYR A 511 3.06 -2.08 3.83
C TYR A 511 4.31 -2.03 4.69
N ALA A 512 5.47 -2.12 4.03
CA ALA A 512 6.78 -2.00 4.67
C ALA A 512 7.71 -1.07 3.88
N LEU A 513 8.40 -0.17 4.59
CA LEU A 513 9.38 0.76 4.02
C LEU A 513 10.64 0.86 4.89
N GLY A 514 11.81 0.93 4.27
CA GLY A 514 13.08 1.12 4.98
C GLY A 514 13.41 -0.05 5.90
N VAL A 515 13.30 -1.28 5.39
CA VAL A 515 13.72 -2.49 6.10
C VAL A 515 15.14 -2.83 5.64
N GLU A 516 16.10 -2.77 6.56
CA GLU A 516 17.53 -2.88 6.25
C GLU A 516 18.24 -3.92 7.13
N GLU A 517 19.09 -4.75 6.53
CA GLU A 517 20.08 -5.53 7.26
C GLU A 517 21.30 -4.65 7.57
N ASP A 518 21.58 -4.36 8.85
CA ASP A 518 22.69 -3.50 9.26
C ASP A 518 23.99 -4.32 9.32
N HIS A 519 24.75 -4.34 8.23
CA HIS A 519 26.09 -4.91 8.20
C HIS A 519 27.11 -3.92 8.79
N LYS A 520 27.37 -3.98 10.09
CA LYS A 520 28.53 -3.25 10.65
C LYS A 520 29.82 -3.91 10.23
N ASP A 521 30.41 -3.37 9.18
CA ASP A 521 31.78 -3.54 8.73
C ASP A 521 32.77 -3.00 9.78
N GLY A 522 32.87 -3.72 10.89
CA GLY A 522 33.93 -3.63 11.86
C GLY A 522 35.25 -4.13 11.26
N THR A 523 35.99 -3.22 10.63
CA THR A 523 37.38 -3.36 10.16
C THR A 523 37.58 -4.13 8.85
N GLY A 524 37.96 -3.39 7.81
CA GLY A 524 38.42 -3.97 6.55
C GLY A 524 39.66 -4.84 6.77
N ASP A 525 39.50 -6.16 6.68
CA ASP A 525 40.52 -7.09 6.16
C ASP A 525 40.01 -8.53 5.88
N TYR A 526 38.69 -8.76 5.83
CA TYR A 526 38.11 -10.08 5.53
C TYR A 526 37.19 -10.09 4.31
N ALA A 527 37.61 -9.41 3.24
CA ALA A 527 37.05 -9.61 1.90
C ALA A 527 37.45 -11.00 1.38
N GLY A 528 36.76 -12.06 1.81
CA GLY A 528 37.05 -13.42 1.36
C GLY A 528 36.35 -14.58 2.07
N LEU A 529 35.51 -14.35 3.09
CA LEU A 529 34.68 -15.39 3.69
C LEU A 529 33.21 -15.00 3.56
N SER A 530 32.65 -15.28 2.38
CA SER A 530 31.23 -15.17 2.09
C SER A 530 30.45 -16.29 2.77
N TYR A 531 29.65 -16.00 3.78
CA TYR A 531 28.52 -16.82 4.17
C TYR A 531 27.42 -15.93 4.79
N GLU A 532 26.47 -15.50 3.96
CA GLU A 532 25.18 -14.93 4.35
C GLU A 532 24.33 -16.06 4.97
N TYR A 533 23.71 -15.83 6.13
CA TYR A 533 22.97 -16.87 6.89
C TYR A 533 21.50 -16.51 7.18
N ILE A 534 20.93 -15.44 6.62
CA ILE A 534 19.47 -15.26 6.56
C ILE A 534 18.98 -15.91 5.26
N MET A 535 18.10 -16.90 5.39
CA MET A 535 17.66 -17.69 4.23
C MET A 535 16.43 -17.10 3.56
N TYR A 536 15.62 -16.35 4.32
CA TYR A 536 14.39 -15.75 3.85
C TYR A 536 14.26 -14.34 4.47
N ASP A 537 14.67 -13.32 3.74
CA ASP A 537 14.60 -11.91 4.11
C ASP A 537 13.61 -11.13 3.21
N SER A 538 12.84 -10.24 3.79
CA SER A 538 11.79 -9.52 3.06
C SER A 538 11.34 -8.28 3.83
N GLY A 539 10.93 -7.25 3.10
CA GLY A 539 10.43 -6.03 3.72
C GLY A 539 9.11 -6.25 4.44
N LEU A 540 8.17 -7.01 3.87
CA LEU A 540 6.88 -7.22 4.51
C LEU A 540 6.82 -8.54 5.29
N ILE A 541 6.87 -9.68 4.60
CA ILE A 541 6.77 -11.02 5.21
C ILE A 541 8.01 -11.84 4.88
N GLY A 542 8.76 -12.29 5.89
CA GLY A 542 9.98 -13.08 5.71
C GLY A 542 9.74 -14.36 4.90
N ARG A 543 8.86 -15.22 5.39
CA ARG A 543 8.51 -16.50 4.75
C ARG A 543 7.04 -16.85 4.91
N GLY A 544 6.43 -17.41 3.87
CA GLY A 544 5.13 -18.06 3.99
C GLY A 544 5.24 -19.56 3.76
N GLU A 545 4.75 -20.37 4.69
CA GLU A 545 4.66 -21.83 4.52
C GLU A 545 3.26 -22.25 4.08
N VAL A 546 2.26 -21.93 4.89
CA VAL A 546 0.84 -22.20 4.65
C VAL A 546 0.07 -20.99 5.13
N PHE A 547 -0.72 -20.38 4.25
CA PHE A 547 -1.58 -19.24 4.58
C PHE A 547 -2.76 -19.17 3.62
N ARG A 548 -3.80 -18.42 4.01
CA ARG A 548 -5.00 -18.23 3.20
C ARG A 548 -4.76 -17.21 2.10
N SER A 549 -4.31 -16.01 2.46
CA SER A 549 -4.07 -14.93 1.50
C SER A 549 -3.12 -13.84 2.00
N VAL A 550 -2.41 -13.23 1.05
CA VAL A 550 -1.76 -11.93 1.19
C VAL A 550 -2.32 -10.99 0.11
N SER A 551 -2.84 -9.84 0.50
CA SER A 551 -3.58 -8.96 -0.41
C SER A 551 -3.39 -7.48 -0.21
N ASP A 552 -3.44 -6.69 -1.29
CA ASP A 552 -3.44 -5.24 -1.21
C ASP A 552 -2.22 -4.69 -0.45
N CYS A 553 -1.08 -5.38 -0.55
CA CYS A 553 0.12 -5.08 0.22
C CYS A 553 1.25 -4.55 -0.65
N TYR A 554 2.18 -3.76 -0.11
CA TYR A 554 3.42 -3.45 -0.84
C TYR A 554 4.66 -3.35 0.05
N SER A 555 5.82 -3.45 -0.60
CA SER A 555 7.13 -3.37 0.05
C SER A 555 8.14 -2.69 -0.87
N ASP A 556 9.03 -1.88 -0.32
CA ASP A 556 10.20 -1.35 -1.03
C ASP A 556 11.36 -2.35 -1.16
N THR A 557 11.11 -3.63 -0.84
CA THR A 557 11.96 -4.78 -1.17
C THR A 557 11.12 -5.95 -1.72
N TYR A 558 10.85 -6.98 -0.92
CA TYR A 558 9.99 -8.14 -1.22
C TYR A 558 8.71 -8.10 -0.36
N VAL A 559 7.59 -8.59 -0.90
CA VAL A 559 6.32 -8.73 -0.16
C VAL A 559 6.30 -10.02 0.66
N VAL A 560 6.57 -11.18 0.04
CA VAL A 560 6.61 -12.47 0.74
C VAL A 560 7.43 -13.48 -0.05
N GLN A 561 8.17 -14.34 0.64
CA GLN A 561 8.79 -15.53 0.03
C GLN A 561 7.95 -16.78 0.36
N ASN A 562 7.25 -17.37 -0.61
CA ASN A 562 6.38 -18.55 -0.36
C ASN A 562 6.38 -19.59 -1.50
N LYS A 563 6.14 -20.87 -1.18
CA LYS A 563 6.08 -22.00 -2.13
C LYS A 563 4.88 -21.89 -3.10
N LEU A 564 5.09 -22.22 -4.37
CA LEU A 564 4.05 -22.27 -5.43
C LEU A 564 2.71 -22.88 -4.97
N GLY A 565 1.63 -22.08 -5.04
CA GLY A 565 0.24 -22.55 -4.84
C GLY A 565 -0.63 -21.69 -3.92
N THR A 566 -0.05 -20.73 -3.21
CA THR A 566 -0.72 -19.84 -2.26
C THR A 566 -1.06 -18.48 -2.88
N LYS A 567 -2.18 -17.84 -2.48
CA LYS A 567 -2.71 -16.64 -3.14
C LYS A 567 -2.08 -15.35 -2.60
N VAL A 568 -1.11 -14.81 -3.34
CA VAL A 568 -0.68 -13.40 -3.23
C VAL A 568 -1.39 -12.63 -4.35
N PHE A 569 -2.20 -11.63 -4.00
CA PHE A 569 -2.98 -10.88 -5.00
C PHE A 569 -2.90 -9.38 -4.77
N ASN A 570 -3.02 -8.63 -5.87
CA ASN A 570 -3.00 -7.17 -5.87
C ASN A 570 -1.94 -6.60 -4.91
N SER A 571 -0.71 -7.11 -4.96
CA SER A 571 0.37 -6.75 -4.03
C SER A 571 1.66 -6.50 -4.80
N TYR A 572 2.46 -5.52 -4.38
CA TYR A 572 3.53 -4.96 -5.21
C TYR A 572 4.88 -4.83 -4.50
N GLN A 573 5.97 -4.97 -5.24
CA GLN A 573 7.34 -4.98 -4.68
C GLN A 573 8.36 -4.35 -5.63
N THR A 574 9.50 -3.88 -5.11
CA THR A 574 10.56 -3.23 -5.92
C THR A 574 11.73 -4.13 -6.30
N MET A 575 11.98 -5.22 -5.58
CA MET A 575 13.08 -6.13 -5.88
C MET A 575 12.68 -7.16 -6.95
N ASN A 576 13.56 -7.37 -7.93
CA ASN A 576 13.32 -8.22 -9.09
C ASN A 576 13.63 -9.69 -8.77
N ASN A 577 12.79 -10.58 -9.29
CA ASN A 577 12.78 -12.03 -9.00
C ASN A 577 13.97 -12.81 -9.62
N SER A 578 15.02 -12.16 -10.12
CA SER A 578 16.12 -12.82 -10.84
C SER A 578 17.21 -13.43 -9.95
N GLU A 579 17.20 -13.17 -8.65
CA GLU A 579 18.33 -13.47 -7.76
C GLU A 579 18.18 -14.79 -6.96
N TRP A 580 17.02 -15.47 -6.99
CA TRP A 580 16.72 -16.60 -6.10
C TRP A 580 16.07 -17.82 -6.79
N TYR A 581 16.05 -18.97 -6.10
CA TYR A 581 15.69 -20.30 -6.62
C TYR A 581 14.31 -20.38 -7.33
N ASP A 582 14.25 -21.08 -8.48
CA ASP A 582 13.00 -21.44 -9.18
C ASP A 582 11.99 -22.11 -8.23
N GLY A 583 10.77 -21.57 -8.09
CA GLY A 583 9.65 -22.25 -7.43
C GLY A 583 8.87 -21.50 -6.33
N TYR A 584 9.07 -20.19 -6.17
CA TYR A 584 8.37 -19.36 -5.19
C TYR A 584 7.47 -18.30 -5.88
N THR A 585 6.42 -17.83 -5.20
CA THR A 585 5.55 -16.73 -5.65
C THR A 585 5.77 -15.49 -4.80
N TRP A 586 5.88 -14.34 -5.44
CA TRP A 586 6.16 -13.03 -4.86
C TRP A 586 5.10 -12.01 -5.32
N GLY A 587 5.08 -10.81 -4.72
CA GLY A 587 4.25 -9.72 -5.21
C GLY A 587 4.61 -9.34 -6.67
N ALA A 588 3.72 -8.60 -7.34
CA ALA A 588 3.97 -8.07 -8.67
C ALA A 588 5.10 -7.04 -8.65
N TYR A 589 6.10 -7.23 -9.50
CA TYR A 589 7.25 -6.34 -9.59
C TYR A 589 6.86 -4.98 -10.19
N LEU A 590 7.18 -3.89 -9.48
CA LEU A 590 7.27 -2.53 -10.01
C LEU A 590 8.66 -1.99 -9.74
N SER A 591 9.28 -1.30 -10.70
CA SER A 591 10.61 -0.69 -10.47
C SER A 591 10.64 0.30 -9.31
N ASP A 592 9.47 0.80 -8.90
CA ASP A 592 9.31 1.72 -7.79
C ASP A 592 7.82 1.73 -7.36
N VAL A 593 7.55 1.30 -6.13
CA VAL A 593 6.19 1.17 -5.57
C VAL A 593 5.50 2.53 -5.36
N ARG A 594 6.22 3.65 -5.47
CA ARG A 594 5.61 4.99 -5.52
C ARG A 594 4.75 5.20 -6.77
N TYR A 595 4.90 4.36 -7.80
CA TYR A 595 4.08 4.40 -9.02
C TYR A 595 2.89 3.44 -8.99
N ILE A 596 2.62 2.77 -7.87
CA ILE A 596 1.36 2.04 -7.70
C ILE A 596 0.21 3.03 -7.87
N SER A 597 -0.77 2.68 -8.71
CA SER A 597 -1.92 3.55 -8.96
C SER A 597 -2.64 3.85 -7.65
N TRP A 598 -2.92 5.12 -7.33
CA TRP A 598 -3.54 5.51 -6.05
C TRP A 598 -4.95 4.93 -5.79
N ASN A 599 -5.60 4.36 -6.81
CA ASN A 599 -6.89 3.67 -6.70
C ASN A 599 -6.76 2.13 -6.70
N TRP A 600 -5.54 1.59 -6.62
CA TRP A 600 -5.30 0.14 -6.63
C TRP A 600 -5.95 -0.59 -5.47
N SER A 601 -6.06 0.07 -4.31
CA SER A 601 -6.73 -0.42 -3.11
C SER A 601 -7.40 0.73 -2.40
N SER A 602 -8.60 0.47 -1.89
CA SER A 602 -9.39 1.43 -1.14
C SER A 602 -8.84 1.71 0.26
N ALA A 603 -7.88 0.93 0.77
CA ALA A 603 -7.28 1.15 2.09
C ALA A 603 -6.22 2.26 2.10
N TYR A 604 -5.72 2.64 0.92
CA TYR A 604 -4.63 3.59 0.78
C TYR A 604 -5.08 4.95 0.26
N VAL A 605 -4.33 5.95 0.67
CA VAL A 605 -4.28 7.29 0.10
C VAL A 605 -2.86 7.54 -0.39
N PRO A 606 -2.64 8.56 -1.23
CA PRO A 606 -1.28 8.99 -1.49
C PRO A 606 -0.62 9.56 -0.22
N GLY A 607 0.68 9.32 -0.04
CA GLY A 607 1.43 9.85 1.11
C GLY A 607 1.74 11.35 1.00
N GLU A 608 2.10 11.96 2.14
CA GLU A 608 2.39 13.40 2.21
C GLU A 608 3.52 13.83 1.25
N LEU A 609 3.30 14.95 0.56
CA LEU A 609 4.29 15.55 -0.33
C LEU A 609 5.52 16.02 0.45
N SER A 610 6.65 15.37 0.22
CA SER A 610 7.94 15.88 0.68
C SER A 610 8.23 17.25 0.04
N ALA A 611 9.04 18.07 0.70
CA ALA A 611 9.46 19.39 0.17
C ALA A 611 10.20 19.31 -1.18
N SER A 612 10.65 18.12 -1.59
CA SER A 612 11.27 17.82 -2.89
C SER A 612 10.25 17.43 -3.98
N GLY A 613 9.01 17.08 -3.63
CA GLY A 613 7.93 16.77 -4.56
C GLY A 613 7.99 15.38 -5.23
N TYR A 614 8.88 14.48 -4.79
CA TYR A 614 9.12 13.18 -5.46
C TYR A 614 9.21 11.96 -4.52
N ASP A 615 9.02 12.12 -3.20
CA ASP A 615 9.16 11.01 -2.22
C ASP A 615 7.83 10.66 -1.53
N CYS A 616 6.78 10.40 -2.31
CA CYS A 616 5.45 10.09 -1.77
C CYS A 616 5.15 8.60 -1.99
N PHE A 617 5.36 7.76 -0.98
CA PHE A 617 4.80 6.41 -0.99
C PHE A 617 3.29 6.47 -0.71
N PRO A 618 2.48 5.50 -1.13
CA PRO A 618 1.14 5.36 -0.56
C PRO A 618 1.20 5.33 0.97
N SER A 619 0.15 5.80 1.62
CA SER A 619 -0.03 5.68 3.07
C SER A 619 -1.41 5.12 3.34
N LEU A 620 -1.60 4.52 4.51
CA LEU A 620 -2.92 4.05 4.88
C LEU A 620 -3.82 5.26 5.17
N LYS A 621 -5.12 5.16 4.84
CA LYS A 621 -6.10 6.24 5.03
C LYS A 621 -6.05 6.85 6.42
N TRP A 622 -5.92 6.00 7.45
CA TRP A 622 -5.89 6.44 8.84
C TRP A 622 -4.64 7.26 9.18
N GLU A 623 -3.50 7.01 8.50
CA GLU A 623 -2.21 7.66 8.74
C GLU A 623 -2.29 9.18 8.50
N ASN A 624 -2.96 9.60 7.41
CA ASN A 624 -3.10 11.00 7.04
C ASN A 624 -4.16 11.75 7.89
N SER A 625 -4.94 11.04 8.70
CA SER A 625 -6.06 11.61 9.47
C SER A 625 -5.73 11.92 10.95
N GLY A 626 -4.51 11.63 11.39
CA GLY A 626 -4.06 11.84 12.77
C GLY A 626 -4.94 11.13 13.82
N GLY A 627 -5.39 9.91 13.52
CA GLY A 627 -6.25 9.11 14.40
C GLY A 627 -7.73 9.53 14.46
N LYS A 628 -8.20 10.39 13.54
CA LYS A 628 -9.60 10.85 13.48
C LYS A 628 -10.46 10.17 12.41
N TYR A 629 -10.02 9.02 11.93
CA TYR A 629 -10.77 8.22 10.97
C TYR A 629 -11.96 7.52 11.65
N LEU A 630 -13.19 7.77 11.17
CA LEU A 630 -14.42 7.12 11.62
C LEU A 630 -15.00 6.28 10.46
N ASN A 631 -14.93 4.95 10.59
CA ASN A 631 -15.62 4.00 9.72
C ASN A 631 -16.83 3.41 10.46
N TYR A 632 -18.03 3.71 9.97
CA TYR A 632 -19.31 3.32 10.57
C TYR A 632 -19.76 1.91 10.16
N VAL A 633 -19.21 1.32 9.09
CA VAL A 633 -19.49 -0.05 8.62
C VAL A 633 -18.20 -0.69 8.13
N LYS A 634 -17.52 -1.45 8.99
CA LYS A 634 -16.21 -2.07 8.72
C LYS A 634 -16.36 -3.37 7.90
N GLU A 635 -15.71 -3.45 6.73
CA GLU A 635 -15.28 -4.66 5.98
C GLU A 635 -16.05 -5.98 6.23
N GLY A 636 -17.38 -5.98 6.24
CA GLY A 636 -18.12 -7.21 6.55
C GLY A 636 -18.03 -7.73 8.00
N ARG A 637 -17.73 -6.89 8.99
CA ARG A 637 -17.95 -7.15 10.42
C ARG A 637 -18.46 -5.88 11.10
N MET A 638 -19.77 -5.69 11.10
CA MET A 638 -20.40 -4.74 12.03
C MET A 638 -20.25 -5.25 13.47
N SER A 639 -19.71 -4.41 14.36
CA SER A 639 -19.82 -4.64 15.80
C SER A 639 -21.29 -4.58 16.22
N LYS A 640 -21.63 -5.25 17.32
CA LYS A 640 -23.03 -5.27 17.80
C LYS A 640 -23.53 -3.89 18.26
N GLU A 641 -22.64 -2.97 18.64
CA GLU A 641 -22.98 -1.58 18.94
C GLU A 641 -23.44 -0.81 17.70
N ASN A 642 -22.80 -1.00 16.54
CA ASN A 642 -23.24 -0.34 15.31
C ASN A 642 -24.65 -0.79 14.88
N ILE A 643 -25.08 -1.99 15.28
CA ILE A 643 -26.44 -2.50 15.03
C ILE A 643 -27.49 -1.78 15.91
N ASP A 644 -27.15 -1.48 17.16
CA ASP A 644 -28.03 -0.85 18.14
C ASP A 644 -28.03 0.70 18.03
N GLU A 645 -26.97 1.31 17.45
CA GLU A 645 -26.85 2.75 17.16
C GLU A 645 -27.47 3.17 15.81
N ILE A 646 -27.83 2.23 14.93
CA ILE A 646 -28.72 2.52 13.80
C ILE A 646 -30.09 2.89 14.36
N PHE A 647 -30.36 4.18 14.49
CA PHE A 647 -31.67 4.67 14.92
C PHE A 647 -32.73 4.31 13.86
N ALA A 648 -33.36 3.15 14.04
CA ALA A 648 -34.69 2.79 13.55
C ALA A 648 -34.95 3.01 12.03
N ALA A 649 -34.36 2.17 11.19
CA ALA A 649 -34.99 1.80 9.93
C ALA A 649 -35.95 0.63 10.16
N ASP A 650 -37.22 0.77 9.77
CA ASP A 650 -38.20 -0.32 9.77
C ASP A 650 -37.69 -1.50 8.90
N GLY A 651 -37.06 -2.50 9.53
CA GLY A 651 -36.74 -3.78 8.91
C GLY A 651 -35.33 -3.94 8.30
N ALA A 652 -34.38 -3.04 8.55
CA ALA A 652 -32.97 -3.29 8.17
C ALA A 652 -32.41 -4.50 8.94
N THR A 653 -31.70 -5.39 8.25
CA THR A 653 -31.13 -6.62 8.85
C THR A 653 -29.66 -6.79 8.46
N CYS A 654 -28.88 -7.38 9.36
CA CYS A 654 -27.53 -7.84 9.06
C CYS A 654 -27.62 -9.29 8.58
N GLU A 655 -27.24 -9.59 7.35
CA GLU A 655 -27.15 -10.96 6.86
C GLU A 655 -25.71 -11.35 6.54
N PRO A 656 -25.23 -12.52 6.98
CA PRO A 656 -23.95 -13.05 6.52
C PRO A 656 -24.08 -13.46 5.05
N ILE A 657 -23.28 -12.84 4.18
CA ILE A 657 -23.16 -13.25 2.78
C ILE A 657 -21.94 -14.15 2.63
N TRP A 658 -22.14 -15.29 1.98
CA TRP A 658 -21.10 -16.26 1.66
C TRP A 658 -20.66 -16.07 0.22
N GLU A 659 -19.48 -15.51 0.00
CA GLU A 659 -18.81 -15.44 -1.31
C GLU A 659 -17.42 -16.07 -1.17
N GLU A 660 -17.12 -17.09 -1.98
CA GLU A 660 -15.79 -17.73 -2.09
C GLU A 660 -15.04 -17.93 -0.75
N ASP A 661 -15.73 -18.56 0.21
CA ASP A 661 -15.24 -18.92 1.55
C ASP A 661 -15.00 -17.75 2.54
N MET A 662 -15.29 -16.49 2.20
CA MET A 662 -15.27 -15.35 3.14
C MET A 662 -16.66 -15.07 3.73
N VAL A 663 -16.70 -14.69 5.02
CA VAL A 663 -17.92 -14.23 5.70
C VAL A 663 -17.86 -12.72 5.81
N SER A 664 -18.69 -12.02 5.04
CA SER A 664 -18.89 -10.57 5.14
C SER A 664 -20.32 -10.29 5.65
N LEU A 665 -20.43 -9.62 6.80
CA LEU A 665 -21.64 -9.06 7.40
C LEU A 665 -21.88 -7.66 6.79
N VAL A 666 -22.63 -7.62 5.70
CA VAL A 666 -23.07 -6.36 5.07
C VAL A 666 -24.46 -5.98 5.57
N MET A 667 -24.80 -4.68 5.51
CA MET A 667 -26.13 -4.21 5.90
C MET A 667 -27.11 -4.40 4.76
N ASN A 668 -28.20 -5.14 4.99
CA ASN A 668 -29.35 -5.14 4.09
C ASN A 668 -30.27 -3.97 4.45
N LEU A 669 -30.36 -3.02 3.53
CA LEU A 669 -31.23 -1.86 3.61
C LEU A 669 -32.46 -2.07 2.71
N PRO A 670 -33.66 -2.30 3.29
CA PRO A 670 -34.88 -2.47 2.52
C PRO A 670 -35.24 -1.21 1.73
N GLN A 671 -35.97 -1.42 0.64
CA GLN A 671 -36.52 -0.35 -0.19
C GLN A 671 -37.26 0.70 0.67
N GLY A 672 -36.83 1.97 0.55
CA GLY A 672 -37.46 3.10 1.24
C GLY A 672 -37.08 3.26 2.71
N SER A 673 -36.17 2.43 3.25
CA SER A 673 -35.58 2.60 4.57
C SER A 673 -34.39 3.56 4.52
N HIS A 674 -34.12 4.27 5.63
CA HIS A 674 -33.02 5.22 5.78
C HIS A 674 -32.05 4.74 6.87
N ILE A 675 -30.76 4.68 6.58
CA ILE A 675 -29.72 4.54 7.61
C ILE A 675 -29.43 5.93 8.17
N ALA A 676 -29.22 6.05 9.48
CA ALA A 676 -29.02 7.33 10.15
C ALA A 676 -27.89 7.21 11.19
N TYR A 677 -26.73 7.82 10.92
CA TYR A 677 -25.60 7.87 11.86
C TYR A 677 -25.46 9.27 12.48
N ASP A 678 -25.21 9.35 13.79
CA ASP A 678 -24.82 10.61 14.44
C ASP A 678 -23.35 10.92 14.11
N VAL A 679 -23.12 11.86 13.21
CA VAL A 679 -21.78 12.29 12.80
C VAL A 679 -21.48 13.66 13.40
N ASN A 680 -20.44 13.77 14.23
CA ASN A 680 -20.01 15.07 14.77
C ASN A 680 -19.10 15.80 13.78
N LEU A 681 -19.58 16.93 13.25
CA LEU A 681 -18.84 17.74 12.30
C LEU A 681 -18.45 19.11 12.90
N THR A 682 -17.38 19.69 12.37
CA THR A 682 -16.88 21.02 12.76
C THR A 682 -17.02 22.00 11.59
N ALA A 683 -17.67 23.15 11.84
CA ALA A 683 -17.70 24.27 10.90
C ALA A 683 -16.28 24.67 10.48
N ASP A 684 -16.10 24.98 9.20
CA ASP A 684 -14.82 25.32 8.55
C ASP A 684 -13.84 24.17 8.27
N LYS A 685 -14.21 22.91 8.57
CA LYS A 685 -13.46 21.72 8.15
C LYS A 685 -14.08 21.08 6.91
N TYR A 686 -13.26 20.38 6.14
CA TYR A 686 -13.72 19.59 4.99
C TYR A 686 -13.81 18.13 5.39
N TYR A 687 -14.82 17.44 4.88
CA TYR A 687 -15.02 16.03 5.14
C TYR A 687 -15.28 15.30 3.83
N LYS A 688 -14.72 14.10 3.69
CA LYS A 688 -15.08 13.14 2.67
C LYS A 688 -16.01 12.11 3.31
N VAL A 689 -17.18 11.89 2.71
CA VAL A 689 -18.10 10.86 3.14
C VAL A 689 -18.20 9.81 2.04
N SER A 690 -17.86 8.55 2.33
CA SER A 690 -17.90 7.43 1.37
C SER A 690 -18.80 6.30 1.86
N PHE A 691 -19.30 5.49 0.92
CA PHE A 691 -19.92 4.19 1.19
C PHE A 691 -19.78 3.27 -0.03
N LYS A 692 -19.77 1.95 0.21
CA LYS A 692 -19.79 0.91 -0.82
C LYS A 692 -21.17 0.25 -0.85
N SER A 693 -21.74 0.05 -2.04
CA SER A 693 -23.11 -0.47 -2.13
C SER A 693 -23.38 -1.28 -3.41
N ARG A 694 -24.40 -2.15 -3.37
CA ARG A 694 -24.98 -2.85 -4.53
C ARG A 694 -26.46 -3.16 -4.31
N THR A 695 -27.21 -3.47 -5.37
CA THR A 695 -28.57 -4.01 -5.24
C THR A 695 -28.57 -5.48 -4.84
N LEU A 696 -29.58 -5.91 -4.08
CA LEU A 696 -29.71 -7.30 -3.64
C LEU A 696 -29.99 -8.30 -4.79
N HIS A 697 -30.57 -7.84 -5.90
CA HIS A 697 -31.00 -8.68 -7.01
C HIS A 697 -30.22 -8.39 -8.30
N ALA A 698 -29.87 -9.45 -9.03
CA ALA A 698 -29.14 -9.30 -10.29
C ALA A 698 -30.00 -8.59 -11.36
N GLY A 699 -29.40 -7.64 -12.08
CA GLY A 699 -30.05 -6.86 -13.13
C GLY A 699 -31.07 -5.82 -12.64
N THR A 700 -31.07 -5.45 -11.36
CA THR A 700 -31.84 -4.31 -10.84
C THR A 700 -30.96 -3.08 -10.65
N GLU A 701 -31.53 -1.89 -10.79
CA GLU A 701 -30.88 -0.62 -10.49
C GLU A 701 -31.62 0.09 -9.34
N SER A 702 -30.88 0.74 -8.45
CA SER A 702 -31.42 1.52 -7.33
C SER A 702 -31.03 2.99 -7.45
N GLU A 703 -31.99 3.91 -7.41
CA GLU A 703 -31.73 5.33 -7.24
C GLU A 703 -31.35 5.63 -5.78
N LEU A 704 -30.20 6.28 -5.59
CA LEU A 704 -29.65 6.63 -4.28
C LEU A 704 -30.19 7.97 -3.78
N VAL A 705 -30.43 8.05 -2.47
CA VAL A 705 -30.69 9.31 -1.74
C VAL A 705 -29.64 9.44 -0.64
N PHE A 706 -28.97 10.59 -0.60
CA PHE A 706 -27.87 10.85 0.34
C PHE A 706 -28.05 12.19 1.06
N ARG A 707 -27.99 12.19 2.40
CA ARG A 707 -28.28 13.36 3.23
C ARG A 707 -27.28 13.52 4.37
N LEU A 708 -27.05 14.76 4.78
CA LEU A 708 -26.25 15.11 5.95
C LEU A 708 -26.97 16.19 6.75
N GLY A 709 -27.59 15.82 7.87
CA GLY A 709 -28.57 16.66 8.55
C GLY A 709 -29.80 16.91 7.68
N ASP A 710 -30.19 18.18 7.55
CA ASP A 710 -31.29 18.61 6.66
C ASP A 710 -30.85 18.83 5.20
N GLU A 711 -29.54 18.74 4.91
CA GLU A 711 -28.99 18.98 3.58
C GLU A 711 -29.11 17.73 2.70
N ASP A 712 -29.68 17.92 1.50
CA ASP A 712 -29.80 16.87 0.49
C ASP A 712 -28.58 16.91 -0.44
N LEU A 713 -27.72 15.90 -0.29
CA LEU A 713 -26.46 15.78 -1.00
C LEU A 713 -26.55 14.84 -2.20
N THR A 714 -27.74 14.33 -2.52
CA THR A 714 -27.98 13.36 -3.59
C THR A 714 -27.47 13.85 -4.95
N GLU A 715 -27.58 15.16 -5.20
CA GLU A 715 -27.09 15.78 -6.44
C GLU A 715 -25.57 15.83 -6.54
N LEU A 716 -24.84 15.61 -5.44
CA LEU A 716 -23.39 15.55 -5.40
C LEU A 716 -22.85 14.13 -5.64
N LEU A 717 -23.71 13.10 -5.61
CA LEU A 717 -23.31 11.72 -5.90
C LEU A 717 -22.91 11.58 -7.37
N GLN A 718 -21.77 10.95 -7.60
CA GLN A 718 -21.23 10.67 -8.93
C GLN A 718 -22.17 9.81 -9.78
N ASN A 719 -22.71 8.75 -9.17
CA ASN A 719 -23.72 7.86 -9.74
C ASN A 719 -24.93 7.88 -8.82
N LYS A 720 -26.05 8.40 -9.32
CA LYS A 720 -27.32 8.37 -8.59
C LYS A 720 -28.01 7.02 -8.70
N THR A 721 -27.46 6.10 -9.48
CA THR A 721 -27.98 4.75 -9.71
C THR A 721 -26.87 3.73 -9.49
N ILE A 722 -27.13 2.70 -8.70
CA ILE A 722 -26.23 1.57 -8.51
C ILE A 722 -26.86 0.28 -9.02
N GLY A 723 -26.04 -0.63 -9.56
CA GLY A 723 -26.46 -1.95 -10.04
C GLY A 723 -26.20 -3.08 -9.05
N ASP A 724 -26.09 -4.30 -9.57
CA ASP A 724 -25.85 -5.53 -8.79
C ASP A 724 -24.37 -5.81 -8.48
N LYS A 725 -23.48 -4.91 -8.91
CA LYS A 725 -22.04 -4.92 -8.58
C LYS A 725 -21.74 -3.94 -7.45
N TRP A 726 -20.73 -4.27 -6.65
CA TRP A 726 -20.24 -3.36 -5.62
C TRP A 726 -19.64 -2.11 -6.23
N GLU A 727 -20.17 -0.95 -5.84
CA GLU A 727 -19.71 0.37 -6.26
C GLU A 727 -19.43 1.23 -5.03
N THR A 728 -18.28 1.92 -5.03
CA THR A 728 -17.94 2.90 -4.01
C THR A 728 -18.39 4.28 -4.46
N THR A 729 -19.13 4.97 -3.61
CA THR A 729 -19.59 6.35 -3.83
C THR A 729 -18.99 7.24 -2.75
N ALA A 730 -18.56 8.46 -3.10
CA ALA A 730 -18.14 9.44 -2.11
C ALA A 730 -18.63 10.86 -2.46
N VAL A 731 -18.75 11.71 -1.44
CA VAL A 731 -19.01 13.14 -1.58
C VAL A 731 -18.14 13.94 -0.61
N TYR A 732 -17.76 15.15 -1.03
CA TYR A 732 -17.03 16.09 -0.19
C TYR A 732 -17.97 17.15 0.32
N VAL A 733 -17.95 17.38 1.63
CA VAL A 733 -18.87 18.27 2.32
C VAL A 733 -18.08 19.24 3.19
N LYS A 734 -18.62 20.44 3.34
CA LYS A 734 -18.14 21.45 4.28
C LYS A 734 -19.35 21.93 5.06
N PRO A 735 -19.54 21.49 6.32
CA PRO A 735 -20.70 21.85 7.11
C PRO A 735 -20.74 23.36 7.37
N SER A 736 -21.95 23.92 7.36
CA SER A 736 -22.18 25.34 7.67
C SER A 736 -22.17 25.65 9.17
N GLU A 737 -22.38 24.65 10.03
CA GLU A 737 -22.38 24.75 11.49
C GLU A 737 -21.70 23.52 12.12
N SER A 738 -21.12 23.69 13.33
CA SER A 738 -20.55 22.56 14.08
C SER A 738 -21.63 21.86 14.90
N GLY A 739 -21.61 20.53 14.92
CA GLY A 739 -22.50 19.73 15.76
C GLY A 739 -22.74 18.33 15.23
N PRO A 740 -23.52 17.51 15.96
CA PRO A 740 -23.98 16.22 15.47
C PRO A 740 -24.97 16.43 14.33
N VAL A 741 -24.77 15.71 13.24
CA VAL A 741 -25.67 15.68 12.08
C VAL A 741 -25.94 14.24 11.66
N MET A 742 -27.14 13.99 11.16
CA MET A 742 -27.54 12.66 10.73
C MET A 742 -27.03 12.36 9.31
N LEU A 743 -26.25 11.30 9.13
CA LEU A 743 -25.89 10.78 7.80
C LEU A 743 -26.99 9.83 7.29
N GLY A 744 -27.69 10.23 6.24
CA GLY A 744 -28.81 9.51 5.63
C GLY A 744 -28.45 8.81 4.33
N ILE A 745 -28.59 7.47 4.23
CA ILE A 745 -28.44 6.70 2.98
C ILE A 745 -29.73 5.91 2.71
N ALA A 746 -30.29 5.99 1.49
CA ALA A 746 -31.47 5.23 1.07
C ALA A 746 -31.45 4.86 -0.42
N GLY A 747 -32.23 3.84 -0.78
CA GLY A 747 -32.37 3.31 -2.14
C GLY A 747 -33.82 3.16 -2.60
N SER A 748 -34.03 3.19 -3.93
CA SER A 748 -35.32 2.91 -4.55
C SER A 748 -35.66 1.41 -4.63
N VAL A 749 -34.73 0.51 -4.32
CA VAL A 749 -34.92 -0.95 -4.12
C VAL A 749 -34.09 -1.44 -2.93
N ASP A 750 -34.21 -2.72 -2.57
CA ASP A 750 -33.39 -3.35 -1.53
C ASP A 750 -31.90 -3.29 -1.90
N MET A 751 -31.08 -2.83 -0.96
CA MET A 751 -29.66 -2.61 -1.15
C MET A 751 -28.82 -3.31 -0.11
N LEU A 752 -27.59 -3.64 -0.49
CA LEU A 752 -26.52 -4.01 0.40
C LEU A 752 -25.56 -2.81 0.53
N ILE A 753 -25.22 -2.45 1.76
CA ILE A 753 -24.30 -1.35 2.08
C ILE A 753 -23.14 -1.88 2.93
N ASP A 754 -21.95 -1.39 2.61
CA ASP A 754 -20.66 -1.69 3.24
C ASP A 754 -19.77 -0.43 3.26
N ASP A 755 -18.67 -0.44 4.02
CA ASP A 755 -17.60 0.58 4.02
C ASP A 755 -18.07 2.04 4.12
N VAL A 756 -18.95 2.35 5.09
CA VAL A 756 -19.48 3.72 5.29
C VAL A 756 -18.48 4.55 6.09
N GLU A 757 -17.83 5.53 5.46
CA GLU A 757 -16.74 6.32 6.03
C GLU A 757 -17.09 7.81 6.12
N VAL A 758 -16.68 8.48 7.20
CA VAL A 758 -16.59 9.95 7.27
C VAL A 758 -15.18 10.34 7.70
N VAL A 759 -14.46 11.06 6.84
CA VAL A 759 -13.04 11.40 7.03
C VAL A 759 -12.87 12.92 7.01
N GLU A 760 -12.31 13.51 8.07
CA GLU A 760 -11.83 14.90 8.02
C GLU A 760 -10.66 14.97 7.03
N VAL A 761 -10.74 15.86 6.04
CA VAL A 761 -9.71 16.02 5.00
C VAL A 761 -9.17 17.44 4.98
N ASP A 762 -7.89 17.59 4.65
CA ASP A 762 -7.31 18.88 4.30
C ASP A 762 -7.58 19.16 2.81
N ALA A 763 -8.33 20.22 2.53
CA ALA A 763 -8.74 20.54 1.17
C ALA A 763 -7.59 21.00 0.26
N ASP A 764 -6.50 21.54 0.81
CA ASP A 764 -5.33 21.96 0.01
C ASP A 764 -4.46 20.75 -0.32
N ILE A 765 -4.33 19.79 0.62
CA ILE A 765 -3.67 18.50 0.36
C ILE A 765 -4.50 17.72 -0.66
N GLU A 766 -5.80 17.50 -0.43
CA GLU A 766 -6.69 16.81 -1.39
C GLU A 766 -6.66 17.48 -2.77
N GLN A 767 -6.69 18.81 -2.82
CA GLN A 767 -6.53 19.54 -4.08
C GLN A 767 -5.20 19.25 -4.77
N THR A 768 -4.08 19.31 -4.04
CA THR A 768 -2.74 19.05 -4.60
C THR A 768 -2.61 17.59 -5.03
N MET A 769 -3.23 16.67 -4.31
CA MET A 769 -3.27 15.23 -4.58
C MET A 769 -4.05 14.92 -5.85
N LEU A 770 -5.24 15.48 -5.97
CA LEU A 770 -6.06 15.42 -7.17
C LEU A 770 -5.38 16.10 -8.36
N ASP A 771 -4.68 17.21 -8.13
CA ASP A 771 -3.83 17.82 -9.15
C ASP A 771 -2.70 16.88 -9.57
N ASN A 772 -2.04 16.14 -8.66
CA ASN A 772 -0.94 15.22 -8.96
C ASN A 772 -1.39 13.87 -9.54
N SER A 773 -2.57 13.35 -9.17
CA SER A 773 -3.12 12.10 -9.73
C SER A 773 -3.45 12.24 -11.22
N VAL A 774 -3.78 13.45 -11.65
CA VAL A 774 -3.88 13.82 -13.07
C VAL A 774 -2.51 13.80 -13.77
N TYR A 775 -1.37 13.67 -13.06
CA TYR A 775 0.00 13.78 -13.61
C TYR A 775 0.76 12.47 -13.89
N ILE A 776 0.26 11.28 -13.52
CA ILE A 776 1.00 10.04 -13.82
C ILE A 776 0.52 9.50 -15.17
N TYR A 777 1.06 10.03 -16.28
CA TYR A 777 1.26 9.37 -17.58
C TYR A 777 2.10 10.26 -18.52
N ASN A 778 3.26 10.74 -18.06
CA ASN A 778 4.19 11.53 -18.89
C ASN A 778 5.07 10.68 -19.84
N LYS A 779 4.51 9.59 -20.38
CA LYS A 779 4.93 9.01 -21.66
C LYS A 779 3.79 9.20 -22.66
N LEU A 780 3.54 10.46 -23.01
CA LEU A 780 2.54 10.87 -24.01
C LEU A 780 3.09 10.70 -25.43
N ASP A 781 3.46 9.47 -25.77
CA ASP A 781 3.52 9.04 -27.18
C ASP A 781 2.39 8.04 -27.52
N GLU A 782 1.76 7.42 -26.53
CA GLU A 782 0.57 6.55 -26.68
C GLU A 782 -0.37 6.74 -25.47
N LEU A 783 -1.55 7.33 -25.70
CA LEU A 783 -2.62 7.48 -24.70
C LEU A 783 -3.72 6.44 -24.95
N ASP A 784 -4.12 5.75 -23.89
CA ASP A 784 -5.09 4.66 -23.83
C ASP A 784 -6.54 5.15 -23.50
N SER A 785 -7.56 4.35 -23.87
CA SER A 785 -8.99 4.70 -24.14
C SER A 785 -9.76 5.08 -22.93
N ASP A 786 -9.26 4.54 -21.85
CA ASP A 786 -9.87 4.55 -20.56
C ASP A 786 -9.60 5.89 -19.84
N LEU A 787 -8.78 6.78 -20.42
CA LEU A 787 -8.54 8.13 -19.88
C LEU A 787 -9.60 9.16 -20.27
N TYR A 788 -10.29 9.01 -21.40
CA TYR A 788 -11.18 10.07 -21.93
C TYR A 788 -12.69 9.78 -21.78
N THR A 789 -13.07 8.51 -21.67
CA THR A 789 -14.50 8.12 -21.60
C THR A 789 -14.94 7.65 -20.23
N GLN A 790 -13.99 7.36 -19.33
CA GLN A 790 -14.31 7.06 -17.95
C GLN A 790 -14.27 8.34 -17.13
N LYS A 791 -15.37 8.63 -16.43
CA LYS A 791 -15.33 9.44 -15.21
C LYS A 791 -14.30 8.77 -14.29
N LYS A 792 -13.04 9.19 -14.32
CA LYS A 792 -12.03 8.60 -13.45
C LYS A 792 -12.32 9.02 -12.01
N ILE A 793 -12.45 8.01 -11.16
CA ILE A 793 -12.63 8.17 -9.73
C ILE A 793 -11.24 8.33 -9.12
N CYS A 794 -10.87 9.55 -8.77
CA CYS A 794 -9.75 9.77 -7.86
C CYS A 794 -10.34 9.93 -6.46
N GLY A 795 -10.26 8.88 -5.65
CA GLY A 795 -10.72 8.93 -4.26
C GLY A 795 -12.20 9.30 -4.10
N GLY A 796 -13.07 8.92 -5.04
CA GLY A 796 -14.51 9.21 -4.99
C GLY A 796 -14.93 10.58 -5.56
N VAL A 797 -13.99 11.36 -6.14
CA VAL A 797 -14.30 12.61 -6.86
C VAL A 797 -14.44 12.35 -8.36
N GLU A 798 -15.53 12.83 -8.95
CA GLU A 798 -15.67 12.87 -10.40
C GLU A 798 -14.77 13.95 -11.00
N VAL A 799 -13.85 13.54 -11.88
CA VAL A 799 -13.05 14.46 -12.69
C VAL A 799 -13.76 14.70 -14.02
N GLN A 800 -14.14 15.95 -14.29
CA GLN A 800 -14.73 16.37 -15.56
C GLN A 800 -13.65 16.87 -16.49
N TYR A 801 -13.44 16.17 -17.61
CA TYR A 801 -12.50 16.56 -18.63
C TYR A 801 -13.22 17.31 -19.76
N TYR A 802 -12.73 18.48 -20.13
CA TYR A 802 -13.19 19.17 -21.33
C TYR A 802 -12.04 19.86 -22.06
N SER A 803 -12.17 19.97 -23.38
CA SER A 803 -11.24 20.69 -24.24
C SER A 803 -11.99 21.32 -25.41
N GLU A 804 -11.27 21.81 -26.42
CA GLU A 804 -11.90 22.20 -27.69
C GLU A 804 -12.67 21.02 -28.32
N TYR A 805 -12.14 19.81 -28.15
CA TYR A 805 -12.62 18.58 -28.79
C TYR A 805 -13.44 17.65 -27.89
N ILE A 806 -13.52 17.96 -26.60
CA ILE A 806 -14.31 17.21 -25.61
C ILE A 806 -15.24 18.17 -24.88
N ALA A 807 -16.55 17.99 -25.05
CA ALA A 807 -17.55 18.77 -24.34
C ALA A 807 -17.58 18.42 -22.84
N PRO A 808 -18.07 19.31 -21.96
CA PRO A 808 -18.19 19.03 -20.53
C PRO A 808 -19.06 17.81 -20.16
N ASP A 809 -19.91 17.32 -21.08
CA ASP A 809 -20.69 16.09 -20.91
C ASP A 809 -19.95 14.82 -21.38
N GLY A 810 -18.66 14.94 -21.67
CA GLY A 810 -17.78 13.84 -22.11
C GLY A 810 -17.92 13.48 -23.59
N LYS A 811 -18.80 14.16 -24.36
CA LYS A 811 -18.97 13.89 -25.78
C LYS A 811 -17.88 14.55 -26.61
N LEU A 812 -17.44 13.85 -27.63
CA LEU A 812 -16.53 14.40 -28.64
C LEU A 812 -17.24 15.45 -29.49
N GLN A 813 -16.54 16.53 -29.76
CA GLN A 813 -16.99 17.65 -30.60
C GLN A 813 -15.81 18.19 -31.43
N ASN A 814 -16.09 18.93 -32.50
CA ASN A 814 -15.11 19.74 -33.24
C ASN A 814 -13.83 19.03 -33.75
N LEU A 815 -13.77 17.70 -33.83
CA LEU A 815 -12.56 16.93 -34.15
C LEU A 815 -11.81 17.47 -35.40
N PRO A 816 -10.48 17.67 -35.34
CA PRO A 816 -9.71 18.19 -36.46
C PRO A 816 -9.71 17.23 -37.66
N ILE A 817 -9.68 17.80 -38.87
CA ILE A 817 -9.74 17.06 -40.15
C ILE A 817 -8.39 17.20 -40.86
N GLY A 818 -7.58 16.13 -40.94
CA GLY A 818 -6.34 16.07 -41.75
C GLY A 818 -5.11 15.51 -41.02
N LEU A 819 -4.07 15.19 -41.81
CA LEU A 819 -2.91 14.37 -41.42
C LEU A 819 -1.85 15.08 -40.52
N GLY A 820 -2.28 15.85 -39.51
CA GLY A 820 -1.39 16.71 -38.72
C GLY A 820 -1.54 16.52 -37.21
N SER A 821 -0.50 16.92 -36.46
CA SER A 821 -0.63 17.07 -35.02
C SER A 821 -1.29 18.40 -34.66
N VAL A 822 -2.26 18.37 -33.74
CA VAL A 822 -2.91 19.57 -33.21
C VAL A 822 -2.60 19.66 -31.72
N GLU A 823 -2.05 20.80 -31.29
CA GLU A 823 -1.93 21.13 -29.88
C GLU A 823 -3.32 21.52 -29.37
N ASP A 824 -3.81 20.79 -28.36
CA ASP A 824 -5.02 21.11 -27.61
C ASP A 824 -4.66 21.23 -26.13
N THR A 825 -5.62 21.70 -25.34
CA THR A 825 -5.49 21.89 -23.92
C THR A 825 -6.67 21.23 -23.22
N LEU A 826 -6.39 20.10 -22.57
CA LEU A 826 -7.37 19.36 -21.78
C LEU A 826 -7.50 20.01 -20.40
N ASN A 827 -8.71 20.42 -20.03
CA ASN A 827 -9.02 20.93 -18.70
C ASN A 827 -9.69 19.83 -17.90
N ALA A 828 -9.05 19.40 -16.82
CA ALA A 828 -9.62 18.52 -15.81
C ALA A 828 -10.20 19.38 -14.67
N VAL A 829 -11.49 19.25 -14.40
CA VAL A 829 -12.19 20.00 -13.36
C VAL A 829 -12.73 19.07 -12.29
N MET A 830 -12.45 19.43 -11.04
CA MET A 830 -12.83 18.66 -9.85
C MET A 830 -13.50 19.59 -8.84
N LYS A 831 -14.48 19.06 -8.10
CA LYS A 831 -15.18 19.81 -7.05
C LYS A 831 -14.95 19.16 -5.68
N ILE A 832 -14.49 19.96 -4.73
CA ILE A 832 -14.30 19.57 -3.33
C ILE A 832 -15.19 20.48 -2.49
N ALA A 833 -16.40 20.01 -2.16
CA ALA A 833 -17.44 20.80 -1.51
C ALA A 833 -17.68 22.16 -2.23
N ASP A 834 -17.28 23.27 -1.60
CA ASP A 834 -17.41 24.64 -2.13
C ASP A 834 -16.26 25.10 -3.04
N ARG A 835 -15.22 24.27 -3.24
CA ARG A 835 -14.05 24.57 -4.08
C ARG A 835 -14.11 23.89 -5.43
N GLN A 836 -13.61 24.58 -6.46
CA GLN A 836 -13.41 24.02 -7.81
C GLN A 836 -11.93 24.10 -8.18
N VAL A 837 -11.36 22.97 -8.57
CA VAL A 837 -9.99 22.84 -9.04
C VAL A 837 -10.04 22.66 -10.55
N THR A 838 -9.14 23.31 -11.29
CA THR A 838 -9.05 23.19 -12.75
C THR A 838 -7.59 23.03 -13.14
N ARG A 839 -7.26 21.88 -13.71
CA ARG A 839 -5.92 21.58 -14.21
C ARG A 839 -5.91 21.57 -15.72
N THR A 840 -4.93 22.27 -16.28
CA THR A 840 -4.77 22.48 -17.72
C THR A 840 -3.59 21.66 -18.21
N ILE A 841 -3.85 20.67 -19.05
CA ILE A 841 -2.86 19.73 -19.57
C ILE A 841 -2.63 20.04 -21.06
N PRO A 842 -1.41 20.43 -21.47
CA PRO A 842 -1.09 20.54 -22.88
C PRO A 842 -1.08 19.13 -23.47
N VAL A 843 -1.87 18.91 -24.51
CA VAL A 843 -1.92 17.62 -25.21
C VAL A 843 -1.64 17.85 -26.69
N THR A 844 -0.73 17.07 -27.24
CA THR A 844 -0.54 17.00 -28.69
C THR A 844 -1.37 15.84 -29.20
N ILE A 845 -2.44 16.13 -29.93
CA ILE A 845 -3.19 15.10 -30.66
C ILE A 845 -2.32 14.70 -31.85
N LYS A 846 -1.69 13.52 -31.80
CA LYS A 846 -0.85 12.95 -32.87
C LYS A 846 -1.60 11.84 -33.60
N GLU A 847 -1.30 11.68 -34.88
CA GLU A 847 -1.84 10.63 -35.75
C GLU A 847 -0.83 9.47 -35.85
N THR A 848 -1.21 8.26 -35.42
CA THR A 848 -0.44 7.01 -35.61
C THR A 848 -1.39 5.86 -35.95
N GLU A 849 -1.03 5.03 -36.95
CA GLU A 849 -1.88 3.98 -37.54
C GLU A 849 -1.64 2.59 -36.90
N PRO A 850 -2.63 1.95 -36.23
CA PRO A 850 -2.48 0.59 -35.68
C PRO A 850 -3.23 -0.53 -36.45
N ILE A 851 -4.04 -0.26 -37.49
CA ILE A 851 -4.88 -1.25 -38.19
C ILE A 851 -4.93 -0.89 -39.70
N ASP A 852 -5.20 -1.82 -40.63
CA ASP A 852 -5.42 -1.52 -42.06
C ASP A 852 -6.88 -1.81 -42.49
N ILE A 853 -7.67 -0.82 -42.96
CA ILE A 853 -9.00 -1.08 -43.54
C ILE A 853 -8.82 -1.69 -44.91
N LEU A 854 -9.38 -2.87 -45.10
CA LEU A 854 -9.31 -3.58 -46.37
C LEU A 854 -10.47 -3.18 -47.30
N ASN A 855 -11.68 -2.99 -46.76
CA ASN A 855 -12.90 -2.78 -47.54
C ASN A 855 -14.08 -2.21 -46.72
N ILE A 856 -14.96 -1.44 -47.38
CA ILE A 856 -16.34 -1.14 -46.93
C ILE A 856 -17.33 -1.73 -47.94
N GLY A 857 -18.04 -2.78 -47.53
CA GLY A 857 -19.07 -3.43 -48.35
C GLY A 857 -20.36 -2.63 -48.37
N MET A 858 -20.72 -2.09 -49.55
CA MET A 858 -21.94 -1.32 -49.78
C MET A 858 -22.92 -2.08 -50.67
N VAL A 859 -24.22 -1.92 -50.40
CA VAL A 859 -25.29 -2.55 -51.17
C VAL A 859 -26.37 -1.55 -51.58
N ASP A 860 -26.96 -1.76 -52.76
CA ASP A 860 -28.17 -1.05 -53.18
C ASP A 860 -29.44 -1.58 -52.49
N ALA A 861 -30.58 -0.97 -52.79
CA ALA A 861 -31.86 -1.31 -52.15
C ALA A 861 -32.33 -2.75 -52.42
N GLU A 862 -31.76 -3.41 -53.44
CA GLU A 862 -32.06 -4.78 -53.83
C GLU A 862 -31.07 -5.78 -53.22
N GLY A 863 -30.07 -5.29 -52.47
CA GLY A 863 -29.02 -6.10 -51.85
C GLY A 863 -27.85 -6.41 -52.78
N GLY A 864 -27.78 -5.78 -53.95
CA GLY A 864 -26.66 -5.92 -54.89
C GLY A 864 -25.46 -5.08 -54.45
N THR A 865 -24.25 -5.64 -54.58
CA THR A 865 -23.00 -4.94 -54.25
C THR A 865 -22.84 -3.70 -55.14
N VAL A 866 -22.50 -2.57 -54.52
CA VAL A 866 -22.17 -1.33 -55.23
C VAL A 866 -20.84 -0.77 -54.75
N TYR A 867 -20.18 0.02 -55.60
CA TYR A 867 -18.82 0.50 -55.36
C TYR A 867 -18.74 2.03 -55.15
N SER A 868 -19.89 2.70 -55.00
CA SER A 868 -19.98 4.13 -54.71
C SER A 868 -21.13 4.42 -53.75
N ILE A 869 -20.91 5.37 -52.83
CA ILE A 869 -21.92 5.77 -51.84
C ILE A 869 -23.17 6.41 -52.46
N GLU A 870 -23.02 7.08 -53.60
CA GLU A 870 -24.14 7.67 -54.37
C GLU A 870 -25.18 6.62 -54.77
N ASN A 871 -24.73 5.39 -55.04
CA ASN A 871 -25.57 4.27 -55.48
C ASN A 871 -25.91 3.28 -54.37
N ALA A 872 -25.39 3.51 -53.16
CA ALA A 872 -25.63 2.65 -52.01
C ALA A 872 -26.93 3.06 -51.31
N SER A 873 -27.64 2.06 -50.81
CA SER A 873 -28.73 2.26 -49.85
C SER A 873 -28.28 1.94 -48.43
N ARG A 874 -27.21 1.15 -48.27
CA ARG A 874 -26.71 0.69 -46.99
C ARG A 874 -25.22 0.34 -47.05
N ILE A 875 -24.48 0.65 -45.98
CA ILE A 875 -23.21 0.00 -45.66
C ILE A 875 -23.54 -1.31 -44.95
N ASP A 876 -23.25 -2.43 -45.60
CA ASP A 876 -23.55 -3.76 -45.08
C ASP A 876 -22.43 -4.25 -44.16
N LYS A 877 -21.17 -4.12 -44.60
CA LYS A 877 -20.00 -4.69 -43.90
C LYS A 877 -18.77 -3.80 -43.95
N VAL A 878 -17.84 -3.98 -43.01
CA VAL A 878 -16.47 -3.44 -43.08
C VAL A 878 -15.48 -4.58 -42.86
N TYR A 879 -14.40 -4.61 -43.63
CA TYR A 879 -13.33 -5.59 -43.54
C TYR A 879 -12.01 -4.91 -43.16
N ALA A 880 -11.26 -5.51 -42.25
CA ALA A 880 -10.02 -4.95 -41.71
C ALA A 880 -8.95 -6.04 -41.52
N ASN A 881 -7.67 -5.66 -41.59
CA ASN A 881 -6.56 -6.50 -41.17
C ASN A 881 -6.11 -6.05 -39.77
N ILE A 882 -6.14 -6.97 -38.80
CA ILE A 882 -5.88 -6.68 -37.39
C ILE A 882 -4.41 -7.00 -37.10
N ASN A 883 -3.54 -5.99 -37.10
CA ASN A 883 -2.13 -6.13 -36.73
C ASN A 883 -1.95 -5.62 -35.29
N ASP A 884 -1.65 -6.50 -34.33
CA ASP A 884 -1.35 -6.17 -32.91
C ASP A 884 -2.37 -5.30 -32.13
N ALA A 885 -3.55 -4.99 -32.68
CA ALA A 885 -4.61 -4.33 -31.93
C ALA A 885 -5.14 -5.28 -30.84
N GLY A 886 -5.10 -4.82 -29.58
CA GLY A 886 -5.59 -5.58 -28.42
C GLY A 886 -7.01 -6.10 -28.62
N ALA A 887 -7.29 -7.27 -28.05
CA ALA A 887 -8.51 -8.07 -28.27
C ALA A 887 -9.85 -7.41 -27.91
N GLU A 888 -9.88 -6.12 -27.53
CA GLU A 888 -11.05 -5.41 -26.99
C GLU A 888 -11.47 -4.13 -27.76
N ALA A 889 -10.80 -3.75 -28.86
CA ALA A 889 -11.12 -2.53 -29.64
C ALA A 889 -12.48 -2.57 -30.37
N LYS A 890 -13.05 -1.39 -30.67
CA LYS A 890 -14.31 -1.20 -31.43
C LYS A 890 -14.11 -0.35 -32.70
N LEU A 891 -14.84 -0.67 -33.77
CA LEU A 891 -14.92 0.15 -34.98
C LEU A 891 -16.23 0.97 -35.00
N TYR A 892 -16.11 2.27 -35.26
CA TYR A 892 -17.20 3.20 -35.47
C TYR A 892 -17.31 3.54 -36.95
N VAL A 893 -18.45 3.24 -37.55
CA VAL A 893 -18.80 3.59 -38.93
C VAL A 893 -19.78 4.75 -38.91
N ALA A 894 -19.33 5.94 -39.28
CA ALA A 894 -20.10 7.17 -39.21
C ALA A 894 -20.38 7.73 -40.60
N LEU A 895 -21.59 8.26 -40.81
CA LEU A 895 -22.05 8.92 -42.03
C LEU A 895 -22.19 10.40 -41.78
N TYR A 896 -21.72 11.20 -42.73
CA TYR A 896 -21.85 12.65 -42.69
C TYR A 896 -22.39 13.20 -44.00
N THR A 897 -23.43 14.02 -43.95
CA THR A 897 -23.83 14.90 -45.06
C THR A 897 -23.43 16.33 -44.71
N ASP A 898 -22.67 17.02 -45.57
CA ASP A 898 -22.25 18.43 -45.37
C ASP A 898 -21.65 18.70 -43.96
N SER A 899 -20.77 17.81 -43.51
CA SER A 899 -20.15 17.81 -42.18
C SER A 899 -21.09 17.56 -40.98
N ALA A 900 -22.39 17.35 -41.19
CA ALA A 900 -23.33 16.94 -40.16
C ALA A 900 -23.42 15.40 -40.09
N LEU A 901 -23.28 14.83 -38.89
CA LEU A 901 -23.41 13.39 -38.66
C LEU A 901 -24.86 12.94 -38.90
N THR A 902 -25.08 12.02 -39.84
CA THR A 902 -26.41 11.53 -40.27
C THR A 902 -26.68 10.09 -39.82
N GLY A 903 -25.64 9.32 -39.52
CA GLY A 903 -25.76 7.95 -39.01
C GLY A 903 -24.47 7.46 -38.39
N ILE A 904 -24.54 6.55 -37.42
CA ILE A 904 -23.36 5.94 -36.82
C ILE A 904 -23.67 4.50 -36.38
N ARG A 905 -22.70 3.61 -36.55
CA ARG A 905 -22.76 2.23 -36.10
C ARG A 905 -21.47 1.83 -35.42
N ILE A 906 -21.58 1.09 -34.32
CA ILE A 906 -20.44 0.56 -33.57
C ILE A 906 -20.40 -0.95 -33.79
N CYS A 907 -19.22 -1.48 -34.12
CA CYS A 907 -18.96 -2.89 -34.35
C CYS A 907 -17.80 -3.34 -33.47
N ASP A 908 -17.85 -4.57 -32.95
CA ASP A 908 -16.68 -5.21 -32.34
C ASP A 908 -15.62 -5.40 -33.42
N LEU A 909 -14.36 -5.04 -33.11
CA LEU A 909 -13.30 -5.16 -34.10
C LEU A 909 -13.09 -6.64 -34.45
N ALA A 910 -13.29 -6.96 -35.73
CA ALA A 910 -13.10 -8.28 -36.32
C ALA A 910 -12.62 -8.11 -37.77
N GLU A 911 -12.06 -9.17 -38.37
CA GLU A 911 -11.67 -9.14 -39.80
C GLU A 911 -12.86 -8.83 -40.71
N GLU A 912 -14.08 -9.18 -40.28
CA GLU A 912 -15.35 -8.89 -40.94
C GLU A 912 -16.39 -8.40 -39.92
N MET A 913 -16.93 -7.20 -40.15
CA MET A 913 -17.87 -6.53 -39.25
C MET A 913 -19.18 -6.24 -39.96
N ASN A 914 -20.30 -6.70 -39.39
CA ASN A 914 -21.64 -6.38 -39.89
C ASN A 914 -22.09 -5.02 -39.38
N VAL A 915 -22.32 -4.09 -40.30
CA VAL A 915 -22.66 -2.70 -40.00
C VAL A 915 -24.17 -2.48 -40.10
N GLY A 916 -24.74 -2.72 -41.28
CA GLY A 916 -26.16 -2.48 -41.56
C GLY A 916 -26.59 -1.04 -41.26
N LEU A 917 -25.89 -0.06 -41.83
CA LEU A 917 -26.19 1.37 -41.67
C LEU A 917 -26.70 1.95 -42.98
N ASP A 918 -27.94 2.43 -42.99
CA ASP A 918 -28.57 3.00 -44.19
C ASP A 918 -27.88 4.32 -44.57
N VAL A 919 -27.64 4.52 -45.86
CA VAL A 919 -26.97 5.72 -46.41
C VAL A 919 -27.88 6.47 -47.36
N ASN A 920 -27.68 7.78 -47.44
CA ASN A 920 -28.17 8.63 -48.50
C ASN A 920 -27.02 8.93 -49.47
N GLY A 921 -27.30 9.12 -50.77
CA GLY A 921 -26.26 9.35 -51.78
C GLY A 921 -25.41 10.61 -51.60
N ALA A 922 -25.74 11.47 -50.63
CA ALA A 922 -24.96 12.65 -50.22
C ALA A 922 -24.06 12.39 -48.98
N ASP A 923 -24.17 11.21 -48.35
CA ASP A 923 -23.37 10.87 -47.18
C ASP A 923 -21.91 10.60 -47.55
N THR A 924 -21.03 10.85 -46.59
CA THR A 924 -19.62 10.47 -46.61
C THR A 924 -19.36 9.54 -45.44
N VAL A 925 -18.67 8.43 -45.70
CA VAL A 925 -18.31 7.46 -44.65
C VAL A 925 -17.01 7.88 -43.99
N LYS A 926 -17.00 7.89 -42.67
CA LYS A 926 -15.81 8.02 -41.85
C LYS A 926 -15.75 6.85 -40.90
N LEU A 927 -14.58 6.21 -40.84
CA LEU A 927 -14.32 5.14 -39.92
C LEU A 927 -13.47 5.68 -38.77
N PHE A 928 -13.75 5.20 -37.57
CA PHE A 928 -12.95 5.50 -36.40
C PHE A 928 -12.74 4.22 -35.62
N VAL A 929 -11.55 4.06 -35.04
CA VAL A 929 -11.29 2.97 -34.10
C VAL A 929 -11.27 3.56 -32.71
N PHE A 930 -11.86 2.82 -31.79
CA PHE A 930 -11.82 3.09 -30.37
C PHE A 930 -11.14 1.90 -29.68
N ASP A 931 -9.85 2.04 -29.46
CA ASP A 931 -8.95 1.08 -28.79
C ASP A 931 -8.33 1.66 -27.53
N GLY A 932 -8.47 2.97 -27.37
CA GLY A 932 -7.38 3.75 -26.81
C GLY A 932 -7.66 5.25 -26.85
N THR A 933 -8.22 5.65 -27.97
CA THR A 933 -8.46 7.03 -28.32
C THR A 933 -9.40 6.91 -29.50
N LEU A 934 -10.33 7.85 -29.71
CA LEU A 934 -11.04 7.85 -30.98
C LEU A 934 -10.06 8.28 -32.07
N LYS A 935 -9.47 7.32 -32.75
CA LYS A 935 -8.52 7.55 -33.82
C LYS A 935 -9.33 7.60 -35.13
N PRO A 936 -9.29 8.70 -35.91
CA PRO A 936 -9.81 8.68 -37.26
C PRO A 936 -9.07 7.58 -38.00
N TYR A 937 -9.84 6.64 -38.53
CA TYR A 937 -9.28 5.39 -38.99
C TYR A 937 -9.43 5.33 -40.49
N SER A 938 -8.38 5.74 -41.20
CA SER A 938 -8.32 5.88 -42.65
C SER A 938 -9.44 6.75 -43.23
N VAL A 939 -9.08 7.69 -44.11
CA VAL A 939 -10.03 8.01 -45.18
C VAL A 939 -10.14 6.70 -45.96
N PRO A 940 -11.31 6.06 -46.09
CA PRO A 940 -11.38 4.91 -46.97
C PRO A 940 -10.91 5.39 -48.34
N GLU A 941 -9.78 4.86 -48.84
CA GLU A 941 -9.33 5.08 -50.23
C GLU A 941 -10.31 4.49 -51.26
N GLN A 942 -11.53 4.18 -50.84
CA GLN A 942 -12.57 3.51 -51.61
C GLN A 942 -13.94 4.13 -51.41
N ASN A 943 -14.03 5.45 -51.61
CA ASN A 943 -15.19 5.93 -52.34
C ASN A 943 -14.70 6.20 -53.76
N LEU A 944 -15.15 5.41 -54.74
CA LEU A 944 -14.97 5.78 -56.13
C LEU A 944 -15.46 7.23 -56.28
N PRO A 945 -14.67 8.14 -56.89
CA PRO A 945 -14.93 9.56 -56.86
C PRO A 945 -16.27 9.88 -57.53
N THR A 946 -17.00 10.83 -56.96
CA THR A 946 -18.18 11.40 -57.61
C THR A 946 -17.74 12.23 -58.81
N LEU A 947 -17.93 11.71 -60.02
CA LEU A 947 -17.62 12.42 -61.27
C LEU A 947 -18.81 13.28 -61.72
N SER A 948 -18.57 14.54 -62.06
CA SER A 948 -19.56 15.43 -62.69
C SER A 948 -19.47 15.37 -64.22
N ASP A 949 -20.45 15.91 -64.95
CA ASP A 949 -20.42 15.98 -66.43
C ASP A 949 -19.18 16.71 -66.98
N ASP A 950 -18.55 17.59 -66.19
CA ASP A 950 -17.35 18.35 -66.57
C ASP A 950 -16.03 17.65 -66.13
N SER A 951 -16.08 16.49 -65.46
CA SER A 951 -14.91 15.79 -64.95
C SER A 951 -14.12 15.11 -66.08
N HIS A 952 -12.78 15.08 -65.96
CA HIS A 952 -11.89 14.36 -66.88
C HIS A 952 -11.02 13.34 -66.13
N VAL A 953 -10.99 12.09 -66.59
CA VAL A 953 -10.26 10.97 -65.96
C VAL A 953 -9.45 10.16 -66.98
N THR A 954 -8.37 9.52 -66.54
CA THR A 954 -7.59 8.60 -67.39
C THR A 954 -7.84 7.15 -67.00
N ILE A 955 -8.10 6.28 -67.98
CA ILE A 955 -8.08 4.82 -67.81
C ILE A 955 -6.75 4.29 -68.33
N HIS A 956 -5.87 3.86 -67.43
CA HIS A 956 -4.64 3.15 -67.77
C HIS A 956 -4.94 1.65 -67.90
N THR A 957 -4.64 1.05 -69.05
CA THR A 957 -4.87 -0.37 -69.27
C THR A 957 -3.57 -1.17 -69.13
N ILE A 958 -3.60 -2.17 -68.25
CA ILE A 958 -2.52 -3.10 -67.96
C ILE A 958 -2.93 -4.46 -68.47
N GLY A 959 -2.13 -5.05 -69.35
CA GLY A 959 -2.35 -6.41 -69.76
C GLY A 959 -1.39 -6.93 -70.81
N ASP A 960 -1.68 -8.15 -71.25
CA ASP A 960 -0.86 -8.92 -72.17
C ASP A 960 -1.22 -8.67 -73.65
N SER A 961 -1.05 -9.67 -74.52
CA SER A 961 -1.40 -9.60 -75.94
C SER A 961 -2.88 -9.38 -76.19
N LEU A 962 -3.75 -9.74 -75.25
CA LEU A 962 -5.20 -9.56 -75.38
C LEU A 962 -5.63 -8.10 -75.12
N CYS A 963 -4.78 -7.31 -74.45
CA CYS A 963 -4.99 -5.89 -74.16
C CYS A 963 -4.16 -4.95 -75.06
N ALA A 964 -3.01 -5.42 -75.56
CA ALA A 964 -2.02 -4.59 -76.25
C ALA A 964 -2.50 -3.92 -77.54
N THR A 965 -1.82 -2.83 -77.92
CA THR A 965 -2.03 -2.14 -79.20
C THR A 965 -1.22 -2.80 -80.32
N TYR A 966 -1.87 -3.11 -81.44
CA TYR A 966 -1.27 -3.67 -82.66
C TYR A 966 -1.25 -2.64 -83.80
N ALA A 967 -0.39 -2.87 -84.80
CA ALA A 967 -0.34 -2.00 -85.97
C ALA A 967 -1.61 -2.16 -86.81
N GLU A 968 -2.05 -1.11 -87.52
CA GLU A 968 -3.24 -1.18 -88.38
C GLU A 968 -3.18 -2.34 -89.40
N SER A 969 -1.98 -2.70 -89.87
CA SER A 969 -1.75 -3.80 -90.80
C SER A 969 -1.91 -5.20 -90.21
N ASP A 970 -1.86 -5.35 -88.88
CA ASP A 970 -2.03 -6.63 -88.21
C ASP A 970 -3.52 -7.01 -88.19
N MET A 971 -3.82 -8.31 -88.27
CA MET A 971 -5.20 -8.80 -88.14
C MET A 971 -5.66 -8.87 -86.67
N LEU A 972 -4.71 -8.83 -85.73
CA LEU A 972 -4.95 -8.91 -84.30
C LEU A 972 -5.29 -7.55 -83.70
N ARG A 973 -6.19 -7.52 -82.73
CA ARG A 973 -6.46 -6.34 -81.90
C ARG A 973 -6.60 -6.77 -80.44
N GLY A 974 -6.00 -6.00 -79.54
CA GLY A 974 -6.30 -6.10 -78.12
C GLY A 974 -7.45 -5.19 -77.74
N TRP A 975 -8.23 -5.57 -76.73
CA TRP A 975 -9.40 -4.78 -76.28
C TRP A 975 -8.98 -3.38 -75.80
N GLY A 976 -7.82 -3.25 -75.15
CA GLY A 976 -7.29 -1.96 -74.68
C GLY A 976 -7.00 -0.97 -75.81
N GLN A 977 -6.83 -1.43 -77.05
CA GLN A 977 -6.67 -0.57 -78.23
C GLN A 977 -7.99 0.09 -78.65
N LEU A 978 -9.13 -0.56 -78.37
CA LEU A 978 -10.44 -0.18 -78.91
C LEU A 978 -11.39 0.38 -77.85
N ILE A 979 -11.17 0.07 -76.57
CA ILE A 979 -12.08 0.43 -75.47
C ILE A 979 -12.37 1.93 -75.36
N GLY A 980 -11.43 2.78 -75.77
CA GLY A 980 -11.63 4.23 -75.82
C GLY A 980 -12.78 4.69 -76.72
N LYS A 981 -13.21 3.87 -77.71
CA LYS A 981 -14.39 4.16 -78.54
C LYS A 981 -15.70 4.14 -77.76
N ARG A 982 -15.72 3.50 -76.57
CA ARG A 982 -16.93 3.35 -75.75
C ARG A 982 -17.16 4.52 -74.80
N PHE A 983 -16.20 5.43 -74.66
CA PHE A 983 -16.28 6.57 -73.74
C PHE A 983 -16.22 7.91 -74.48
N ASP A 984 -16.88 8.95 -73.93
CA ASP A 984 -16.74 10.32 -74.44
C ASP A 984 -15.30 10.81 -74.25
N SER A 985 -14.62 11.03 -75.37
CA SER A 985 -13.23 11.52 -75.41
C SER A 985 -13.02 12.90 -74.77
N ASN A 986 -14.08 13.68 -74.51
CA ASN A 986 -13.97 14.93 -73.76
C ASN A 986 -13.77 14.67 -72.25
N ASN A 987 -14.19 13.51 -71.75
CA ASN A 987 -14.19 13.17 -70.32
C ASN A 987 -13.24 12.02 -69.98
N VAL A 988 -12.94 11.14 -70.92
CA VAL A 988 -12.10 9.96 -70.67
C VAL A 988 -10.93 9.89 -71.64
N THR A 989 -9.72 9.82 -71.10
CA THR A 989 -8.51 9.46 -71.86
C THR A 989 -8.17 7.99 -71.58
N VAL A 990 -7.92 7.17 -72.60
CA VAL A 990 -7.43 5.78 -72.41
C VAL A 990 -5.93 5.72 -72.70
N ASP A 991 -5.12 5.41 -71.68
CA ASP A 991 -3.69 5.14 -71.82
C ASP A 991 -3.41 3.62 -71.87
N ASN A 992 -3.34 3.09 -73.08
CA ASN A 992 -2.91 1.70 -73.35
C ASN A 992 -1.40 1.57 -73.64
N SER A 993 -0.59 2.55 -73.25
CA SER A 993 0.84 2.57 -73.58
C SER A 993 1.66 1.52 -72.84
N LEU A 994 1.14 0.93 -71.75
CA LEU A 994 1.87 -0.04 -70.92
C LEU A 994 1.54 -1.50 -71.23
N ALA A 995 0.37 -1.82 -71.77
CA ALA A 995 0.01 -3.19 -72.19
C ALA A 995 0.91 -3.70 -73.32
N ARG A 996 1.42 -4.94 -73.20
CA ARG A 996 2.35 -5.52 -74.18
C ARG A 996 2.17 -7.03 -74.31
N SER A 997 2.36 -7.52 -75.52
CA SER A 997 2.32 -8.96 -75.81
C SER A 997 3.32 -9.75 -74.97
N GLY A 998 2.88 -10.89 -74.45
CA GLY A 998 3.68 -11.84 -73.67
C GLY A 998 3.90 -11.50 -72.20
N MET A 999 3.38 -10.36 -71.71
CA MET A 999 3.59 -9.93 -70.34
C MET A 999 2.96 -10.87 -69.30
N THR A 1000 3.66 -11.01 -68.18
CA THR A 1000 3.15 -11.55 -66.91
C THR A 1000 3.09 -10.45 -65.84
N ALA A 1001 2.38 -10.70 -64.74
CA ALA A 1001 2.32 -9.80 -63.59
C ALA A 1001 3.72 -9.51 -63.01
N GLU A 1002 4.58 -10.53 -62.92
CA GLU A 1002 5.97 -10.41 -62.48
C GLU A 1002 6.79 -9.50 -63.41
N GLU A 1003 6.71 -9.70 -64.72
CA GLU A 1003 7.45 -8.91 -65.71
C GLU A 1003 7.00 -7.44 -65.72
N PHE A 1004 5.74 -7.16 -65.42
CA PHE A 1004 5.28 -5.78 -65.25
C PHE A 1004 5.89 -5.11 -64.02
N ILE A 1005 5.88 -5.80 -62.88
CA ILE A 1005 6.40 -5.29 -61.60
C ILE A 1005 7.91 -5.09 -61.69
N TYR A 1006 8.65 -6.16 -61.96
CA TYR A 1006 10.12 -6.11 -61.90
C TYR A 1006 10.77 -5.63 -63.21
N GLY A 1007 10.03 -5.58 -64.32
CA GLY A 1007 10.49 -5.01 -65.59
C GLY A 1007 10.38 -3.49 -65.68
N GLY A 1008 10.03 -2.80 -64.59
CA GLY A 1008 9.97 -1.34 -64.48
C GLY A 1008 8.78 -0.69 -65.18
N ARG A 1009 7.78 -1.47 -65.64
CA ARG A 1009 6.53 -0.93 -66.20
C ARG A 1009 5.55 -0.53 -65.10
N PHE A 1010 5.57 -1.23 -63.98
CA PHE A 1010 4.80 -0.86 -62.81
C PHE A 1010 5.26 0.48 -62.24
N ASP A 1011 6.56 0.72 -62.11
CA ASP A 1011 7.08 2.05 -61.74
C ASP A 1011 6.66 3.15 -62.72
N GLN A 1012 6.64 2.85 -64.03
CA GLN A 1012 6.14 3.78 -65.05
C GLN A 1012 4.64 4.04 -64.93
N LEU A 1013 3.85 3.04 -64.55
CA LEU A 1013 2.43 3.22 -64.21
C LEU A 1013 2.32 4.18 -63.02
N LEU A 1014 2.94 3.84 -61.88
CA LEU A 1014 2.86 4.63 -60.65
C LEU A 1014 3.32 6.08 -60.84
N ALA A 1015 4.31 6.32 -61.69
CA ALA A 1015 4.79 7.67 -62.01
C ALA A 1015 3.80 8.51 -62.85
N LYS A 1016 2.86 7.87 -63.54
CA LYS A 1016 1.85 8.52 -64.39
C LYS A 1016 0.52 8.75 -63.67
N LEU A 1017 0.20 7.92 -62.68
CA LEU A 1017 -1.10 7.96 -62.01
C LEU A 1017 -1.36 9.31 -61.35
N GLN A 1018 -2.58 9.81 -61.52
CA GLN A 1018 -3.13 10.92 -60.76
C GLN A 1018 -4.32 10.44 -59.92
N PRO A 1019 -4.62 11.10 -58.79
CA PRO A 1019 -5.82 10.79 -58.01
C PRO A 1019 -7.08 10.83 -58.88
N GLY A 1020 -7.89 9.78 -58.84
CA GLY A 1020 -9.11 9.61 -59.65
C GLY A 1020 -8.92 8.91 -60.99
N ASP A 1021 -7.69 8.61 -61.42
CA ASP A 1021 -7.45 7.74 -62.59
C ASP A 1021 -7.93 6.30 -62.32
N TYR A 1022 -8.21 5.54 -63.37
CA TYR A 1022 -8.54 4.12 -63.32
C TYR A 1022 -7.39 3.27 -63.86
N VAL A 1023 -7.20 2.07 -63.31
CA VAL A 1023 -6.22 1.09 -63.77
C VAL A 1023 -6.93 -0.22 -64.07
N PHE A 1024 -7.22 -0.48 -65.35
CA PHE A 1024 -7.89 -1.72 -65.78
C PHE A 1024 -6.82 -2.80 -66.00
N ILE A 1025 -6.86 -3.85 -65.20
CA ILE A 1025 -5.80 -4.87 -65.13
C ILE A 1025 -6.34 -6.21 -65.64
N GLN A 1026 -5.81 -6.67 -66.78
CA GLN A 1026 -6.07 -7.97 -67.38
C GLN A 1026 -4.77 -8.75 -67.51
N LEU A 1027 -4.59 -9.77 -66.66
CA LEU A 1027 -3.46 -10.70 -66.69
C LEU A 1027 -4.01 -12.11 -66.44
N ALA A 1028 -3.14 -13.12 -66.30
CA ALA A 1028 -3.40 -14.56 -66.15
C ALA A 1028 -3.06 -15.40 -67.38
N THR A 1029 -3.21 -14.90 -68.62
CA THR A 1029 -3.03 -15.72 -69.84
C THR A 1029 -1.64 -16.34 -69.95
N ASN A 1030 -0.62 -15.59 -69.55
CA ASN A 1030 0.79 -16.03 -69.55
C ASN A 1030 1.25 -16.52 -68.17
N ASP A 1031 0.56 -16.10 -67.12
CA ASP A 1031 0.94 -16.34 -65.72
C ASP A 1031 0.63 -17.77 -65.25
N PHE A 1032 -0.49 -18.35 -65.70
CA PHE A 1032 -0.99 -19.62 -65.13
C PHE A 1032 -0.08 -20.84 -65.33
N THR A 1033 0.91 -20.72 -66.22
CA THR A 1033 1.92 -21.75 -66.49
C THR A 1033 3.26 -21.50 -65.80
N ARG A 1034 3.45 -20.31 -65.22
CA ARG A 1034 4.73 -19.83 -64.69
C ARG A 1034 4.74 -19.66 -63.17
N PHE A 1035 3.61 -19.28 -62.59
CA PHE A 1035 3.49 -19.03 -61.16
C PHE A 1035 2.55 -20.04 -60.51
N THR A 1036 2.53 -20.04 -59.19
CA THR A 1036 1.42 -20.57 -58.40
C THR A 1036 0.32 -19.52 -58.27
N LYS A 1037 -0.89 -19.94 -57.89
CA LYS A 1037 -2.02 -19.00 -57.65
C LYS A 1037 -1.71 -18.01 -56.54
N ASP A 1038 -0.99 -18.44 -55.49
CA ASP A 1038 -0.60 -17.57 -54.38
C ASP A 1038 0.43 -16.52 -54.81
N GLU A 1039 1.44 -16.91 -55.59
CA GLU A 1039 2.40 -15.96 -56.17
C GLU A 1039 1.70 -14.96 -57.10
N PHE A 1040 0.78 -15.43 -57.94
CA PHE A 1040 -0.03 -14.56 -58.79
C PHE A 1040 -0.93 -13.61 -57.98
N LYS A 1041 -1.54 -14.10 -56.90
CA LYS A 1041 -2.33 -13.30 -55.95
C LYS A 1041 -1.47 -12.17 -55.37
N ASN A 1042 -0.27 -12.51 -54.89
CA ASN A 1042 0.68 -11.53 -54.33
C ASN A 1042 1.13 -10.48 -55.36
N LEU A 1043 1.38 -10.89 -56.60
CA LEU A 1043 1.75 -9.96 -57.67
C LEU A 1043 0.58 -9.03 -58.03
N LEU A 1044 -0.63 -9.56 -58.19
CA LEU A 1044 -1.82 -8.73 -58.43
C LEU A 1044 -2.09 -7.73 -57.29
N MET A 1045 -1.85 -8.14 -56.05
CA MET A 1045 -1.97 -7.25 -54.89
C MET A 1045 -1.05 -6.04 -54.96
N GLN A 1046 0.15 -6.15 -55.55
CA GLN A 1046 1.01 -4.99 -55.72
C GLN A 1046 0.38 -3.94 -56.65
N PHE A 1047 -0.28 -4.35 -57.74
CA PHE A 1047 -1.00 -3.42 -58.61
C PHE A 1047 -2.14 -2.72 -57.89
N VAL A 1048 -2.88 -3.47 -57.07
CA VAL A 1048 -3.99 -2.92 -56.27
C VAL A 1048 -3.46 -1.88 -55.28
N LEU A 1049 -2.46 -2.25 -54.48
CA LEU A 1049 -1.89 -1.39 -53.45
C LEU A 1049 -1.21 -0.15 -54.03
N GLY A 1050 -0.33 -0.32 -55.02
CA GLY A 1050 0.38 0.82 -55.61
C GLY A 1050 -0.53 1.77 -56.38
N SER A 1051 -1.58 1.26 -57.04
CA SER A 1051 -2.55 2.15 -57.71
C SER A 1051 -3.29 3.02 -56.68
N ARG A 1052 -3.70 2.40 -55.57
CA ARG A 1052 -4.40 3.08 -54.48
C ARG A 1052 -3.53 4.11 -53.78
N GLU A 1053 -2.26 3.80 -53.53
CA GLU A 1053 -1.26 4.74 -52.97
C GLU A 1053 -1.12 6.04 -53.80
N LYS A 1054 -1.45 6.00 -55.10
CA LYS A 1054 -1.46 7.18 -55.99
C LYS A 1054 -2.85 7.83 -56.14
N GLY A 1055 -3.83 7.39 -55.35
CA GLY A 1055 -5.23 7.80 -55.42
C GLY A 1055 -5.98 7.26 -56.65
N ALA A 1056 -5.43 6.27 -57.35
CA ALA A 1056 -6.05 5.68 -58.54
C ALA A 1056 -6.88 4.43 -58.20
N ILE A 1057 -7.78 4.08 -59.11
CA ILE A 1057 -8.82 3.06 -58.93
C ILE A 1057 -8.44 1.81 -59.72
N PRO A 1058 -7.95 0.74 -59.07
CA PRO A 1058 -7.74 -0.53 -59.76
C PRO A 1058 -9.08 -1.18 -60.11
N VAL A 1059 -9.20 -1.71 -61.32
CA VAL A 1059 -10.34 -2.49 -61.82
C VAL A 1059 -9.77 -3.76 -62.44
N PHE A 1060 -10.21 -4.91 -61.96
CA PHE A 1060 -9.83 -6.17 -62.58
C PHE A 1060 -10.71 -6.48 -63.77
N VAL A 1061 -10.08 -6.91 -64.85
CA VAL A 1061 -10.72 -7.48 -66.02
C VAL A 1061 -10.19 -8.90 -66.13
N THR A 1062 -11.01 -9.91 -65.84
CA THR A 1062 -10.53 -11.30 -65.87
C THR A 1062 -10.05 -11.65 -67.28
N SER A 1063 -9.03 -12.50 -67.42
CA SER A 1063 -8.60 -12.93 -68.75
C SER A 1063 -9.72 -13.72 -69.44
N PRO A 1064 -10.08 -13.42 -70.70
CA PRO A 1064 -11.10 -14.17 -71.42
C PRO A 1064 -10.69 -15.64 -71.59
N GLU A 1065 -11.67 -16.53 -71.73
CA GLU A 1065 -11.39 -17.92 -72.08
C GLU A 1065 -10.72 -18.03 -73.46
N LYS A 1066 -9.88 -19.05 -73.60
CA LYS A 1066 -9.31 -19.43 -74.91
C LYS A 1066 -10.39 -20.14 -75.72
N LEU A 1067 -10.32 -20.08 -77.06
CA LEU A 1067 -11.26 -20.82 -77.92
C LEU A 1067 -11.27 -22.34 -77.64
N THR A 1068 -10.21 -22.88 -77.02
CA THR A 1068 -10.16 -24.27 -76.54
C THR A 1068 -11.16 -24.59 -75.43
N CYS A 1069 -11.76 -23.59 -74.79
CA CYS A 1069 -12.84 -23.77 -73.82
C CYS A 1069 -14.12 -24.25 -74.49
N ALA A 1070 -14.41 -23.79 -75.71
CA ALA A 1070 -15.60 -24.18 -76.45
C ALA A 1070 -15.48 -25.61 -77.02
N THR A 1071 -16.54 -26.40 -76.84
CA THR A 1071 -16.73 -27.69 -77.52
C THR A 1071 -17.96 -27.66 -78.43
N ASP A 1072 -18.07 -28.60 -79.35
CA ASP A 1072 -19.30 -28.80 -80.15
C ASP A 1072 -20.19 -29.93 -79.59
N ASN A 1073 -19.93 -30.37 -78.34
CA ASN A 1073 -20.77 -31.32 -77.62
C ASN A 1073 -21.87 -30.56 -76.87
N ARG A 1074 -23.11 -31.07 -76.88
CA ARG A 1074 -24.22 -30.47 -76.13
C ARG A 1074 -24.54 -31.26 -74.87
N GLY A 1075 -24.73 -30.53 -73.77
CA GLY A 1075 -25.24 -31.06 -72.51
C GLY A 1075 -26.76 -31.30 -72.54
N GLU A 1076 -27.30 -31.84 -71.44
CA GLU A 1076 -28.74 -32.16 -71.31
C GLU A 1076 -29.65 -30.92 -71.33
N ASP A 1077 -29.12 -29.74 -71.03
CA ASP A 1077 -29.81 -28.44 -71.05
C ASP A 1077 -29.87 -27.79 -72.44
N GLY A 1078 -29.23 -28.41 -73.44
CA GLY A 1078 -29.18 -27.92 -74.82
C GLY A 1078 -28.06 -26.91 -75.10
N ARG A 1079 -27.26 -26.53 -74.09
CA ARG A 1079 -26.06 -25.70 -74.22
C ARG A 1079 -24.84 -26.54 -74.60
N TYR A 1080 -23.83 -25.92 -75.18
CA TYR A 1080 -22.54 -26.53 -75.48
C TYR A 1080 -21.69 -26.68 -74.21
N GLU A 1081 -21.01 -27.81 -74.07
CA GLU A 1081 -20.10 -28.04 -72.96
C GLU A 1081 -18.87 -27.12 -73.07
N THR A 1082 -18.42 -26.59 -71.94
CA THR A 1082 -17.24 -25.73 -71.83
C THR A 1082 -16.16 -26.38 -70.96
N VAL A 1083 -14.88 -26.12 -71.28
CA VAL A 1083 -13.73 -26.60 -70.51
C VAL A 1083 -12.89 -25.41 -70.04
N GLU A 1084 -12.66 -25.28 -68.75
CA GLU A 1084 -11.83 -24.20 -68.21
C GLU A 1084 -10.38 -24.27 -68.75
N THR A 1085 -9.86 -23.18 -69.32
CA THR A 1085 -8.53 -23.17 -69.94
C THR A 1085 -7.45 -22.43 -69.15
N LEU A 1086 -7.83 -21.72 -68.09
CA LEU A 1086 -6.97 -20.82 -67.32
C LEU A 1086 -6.67 -21.31 -65.89
N ASN A 1087 -7.00 -22.57 -65.58
CA ASN A 1087 -6.61 -23.26 -64.35
C ASN A 1087 -6.98 -22.52 -63.05
N GLY A 1088 -8.10 -21.79 -63.02
CA GLY A 1088 -8.62 -21.06 -61.87
C GLY A 1088 -7.91 -19.75 -61.55
N TYR A 1089 -7.10 -19.20 -62.45
CA TYR A 1089 -6.49 -17.88 -62.27
C TYR A 1089 -7.48 -16.71 -62.35
N PRO A 1090 -8.51 -16.74 -63.21
CA PRO A 1090 -9.62 -15.78 -63.13
C PRO A 1090 -10.30 -15.80 -61.76
N GLU A 1091 -10.40 -16.96 -61.12
CA GLU A 1091 -10.96 -17.06 -59.76
C GLU A 1091 -10.10 -16.33 -58.73
N VAL A 1092 -8.77 -16.33 -58.87
CA VAL A 1092 -7.88 -15.53 -58.00
C VAL A 1092 -8.21 -14.04 -58.12
N MET A 1093 -8.51 -13.54 -59.32
CA MET A 1093 -8.93 -12.14 -59.51
C MET A 1093 -10.30 -11.86 -58.90
N ARG A 1094 -11.25 -12.81 -59.01
CA ARG A 1094 -12.56 -12.71 -58.33
C ARG A 1094 -12.41 -12.74 -56.81
N GLU A 1095 -11.53 -13.59 -56.29
CA GLU A 1095 -11.22 -13.71 -54.87
C GLU A 1095 -10.65 -12.41 -54.34
N ILE A 1096 -9.61 -11.84 -54.97
CA ILE A 1096 -9.09 -10.52 -54.59
C ILE A 1096 -10.17 -9.45 -54.75
N GLY A 1097 -10.99 -9.52 -55.81
CA GLY A 1097 -12.11 -8.61 -56.02
C GLY A 1097 -13.10 -8.60 -54.85
N ARG A 1098 -13.47 -9.78 -54.35
CA ARG A 1098 -14.32 -9.96 -53.16
C ARG A 1098 -13.62 -9.50 -51.88
N GLU A 1099 -12.35 -9.89 -51.69
CA GLU A 1099 -11.58 -9.59 -50.46
C GLU A 1099 -11.17 -8.12 -50.34
N ARG A 1100 -10.90 -7.45 -51.46
CA ARG A 1100 -10.25 -6.13 -51.51
C ARG A 1100 -11.08 -5.07 -52.19
N ASN A 1101 -12.32 -5.36 -52.57
CA ASN A 1101 -13.24 -4.44 -53.25
C ASN A 1101 -12.66 -3.85 -54.54
N VAL A 1102 -11.95 -4.68 -55.29
CA VAL A 1102 -11.52 -4.31 -56.63
C VAL A 1102 -12.68 -4.65 -57.54
N PRO A 1103 -13.29 -3.71 -58.28
CA PRO A 1103 -14.34 -4.04 -59.22
C PRO A 1103 -13.83 -5.07 -60.22
N VAL A 1104 -14.59 -6.16 -60.42
CA VAL A 1104 -14.19 -7.25 -61.32
C VAL A 1104 -15.15 -7.32 -62.48
N ILE A 1105 -14.67 -6.93 -63.66
CA ILE A 1105 -15.38 -7.13 -64.91
C ILE A 1105 -15.02 -8.52 -65.43
N ASP A 1106 -15.99 -9.44 -65.36
CA ASP A 1106 -15.74 -10.87 -65.56
C ASP A 1106 -15.84 -11.31 -67.02
N LEU A 1107 -14.85 -10.89 -67.80
CA LEU A 1107 -14.70 -11.26 -69.20
C LEU A 1107 -14.53 -12.78 -69.39
N ASN A 1108 -13.91 -13.46 -68.43
CA ASN A 1108 -13.77 -14.92 -68.41
C ASN A 1108 -15.15 -15.61 -68.39
N ALA A 1109 -16.04 -15.22 -67.47
CA ALA A 1109 -17.38 -15.79 -67.41
C ALA A 1109 -18.22 -15.44 -68.63
N ALA A 1110 -18.17 -14.18 -69.10
CA ALA A 1110 -18.91 -13.75 -70.29
C ALA A 1110 -18.50 -14.53 -71.55
N THR A 1111 -17.19 -14.75 -71.74
CA THR A 1111 -16.69 -15.54 -72.86
C THR A 1111 -17.01 -17.03 -72.72
N ALA A 1112 -16.96 -17.60 -71.51
CA ALA A 1112 -17.41 -18.98 -71.27
C ALA A 1112 -18.92 -19.15 -71.55
N GLU A 1113 -19.75 -18.22 -71.11
CA GLU A 1113 -21.20 -18.23 -71.33
C GLU A 1113 -21.51 -18.18 -72.83
N LEU A 1114 -20.86 -17.27 -73.57
CA LEU A 1114 -20.98 -17.17 -75.02
C LEU A 1114 -20.56 -18.47 -75.73
N MET A 1115 -19.47 -19.09 -75.27
CA MET A 1115 -19.00 -20.38 -75.79
C MET A 1115 -20.01 -21.50 -75.53
N SER A 1116 -20.66 -21.49 -74.37
CA SER A 1116 -21.72 -22.45 -74.05
C SER A 1116 -22.96 -22.24 -74.94
N GLU A 1117 -23.21 -21.03 -75.45
CA GLU A 1117 -24.35 -20.77 -76.33
C GLU A 1117 -24.08 -21.16 -77.78
N LEU A 1118 -22.89 -20.82 -78.27
CA LEU A 1118 -22.57 -20.86 -79.70
C LEU A 1118 -21.72 -22.07 -80.11
N GLY A 1119 -21.14 -22.78 -79.14
CA GLY A 1119 -20.21 -23.88 -79.39
C GLY A 1119 -18.92 -23.37 -80.03
N ARG A 1120 -18.01 -24.30 -80.35
CA ARG A 1120 -16.69 -23.93 -80.87
C ARG A 1120 -16.78 -23.21 -82.21
N THR A 1121 -17.56 -23.76 -83.14
CA THR A 1121 -17.70 -23.20 -84.49
C THR A 1121 -18.36 -21.83 -84.49
N GLY A 1122 -19.36 -21.60 -83.64
CA GLY A 1122 -20.04 -20.31 -83.53
C GLY A 1122 -19.19 -19.25 -82.83
N THR A 1123 -18.39 -19.65 -81.83
CA THR A 1123 -17.47 -18.75 -81.13
C THR A 1123 -16.29 -18.32 -82.02
N GLU A 1124 -15.75 -19.23 -82.83
CA GLU A 1124 -14.70 -18.91 -83.79
C GLU A 1124 -15.15 -17.81 -84.77
N ALA A 1125 -16.41 -17.84 -85.18
CA ALA A 1125 -17.01 -16.85 -86.08
C ALA A 1125 -17.20 -15.45 -85.45
N LEU A 1126 -17.14 -15.32 -84.12
CA LEU A 1126 -17.26 -14.04 -83.41
C LEU A 1126 -15.97 -13.22 -83.41
N GLY A 1127 -14.85 -13.80 -83.86
CA GLY A 1127 -13.64 -13.05 -84.13
C GLY A 1127 -12.40 -13.49 -83.34
N TYR A 1128 -12.29 -14.76 -82.94
CA TYR A 1128 -10.98 -15.33 -82.59
C TYR A 1128 -10.10 -15.43 -83.83
N TYR A 1129 -8.80 -15.24 -83.67
CA TYR A 1129 -7.85 -15.40 -84.76
C TYR A 1129 -7.71 -16.88 -85.11
N VAL A 1130 -8.07 -17.24 -86.34
CA VAL A 1130 -8.21 -18.65 -86.78
C VAL A 1130 -6.94 -19.50 -86.59
N GLU A 1131 -5.76 -18.86 -86.49
CA GLU A 1131 -4.47 -19.55 -86.44
C GLU A 1131 -3.96 -19.82 -85.02
N ASP A 1132 -4.44 -19.10 -83.99
CA ASP A 1132 -4.11 -19.40 -82.60
C ASP A 1132 -5.33 -19.15 -81.70
N THR A 1133 -5.65 -20.10 -80.85
CA THR A 1133 -6.93 -20.15 -80.12
C THR A 1133 -6.99 -19.15 -78.96
N VAL A 1134 -6.21 -18.07 -79.00
CA VAL A 1134 -5.97 -17.14 -77.90
C VAL A 1134 -6.24 -15.70 -78.31
N HIS A 1135 -5.73 -15.25 -79.46
CA HIS A 1135 -5.85 -13.84 -79.87
C HIS A 1135 -7.15 -13.54 -80.61
N PHE A 1136 -7.51 -12.25 -80.64
CA PHE A 1136 -8.74 -11.75 -81.25
C PHE A 1136 -8.46 -10.86 -82.47
N THR A 1137 -9.34 -10.94 -83.44
CA THR A 1137 -9.49 -9.96 -84.53
C THR A 1137 -10.14 -8.68 -84.02
N GLU A 1138 -10.22 -7.63 -84.85
CA GLU A 1138 -10.93 -6.40 -84.49
C GLU A 1138 -12.38 -6.65 -84.04
N ALA A 1139 -13.12 -7.51 -84.72
CA ALA A 1139 -14.50 -7.85 -84.35
C ALA A 1139 -14.58 -8.53 -82.97
N GLY A 1140 -13.64 -9.43 -82.67
CA GLY A 1140 -13.56 -10.09 -81.37
C GLY A 1140 -13.18 -9.12 -80.26
N ALA A 1141 -12.22 -8.23 -80.51
CA ALA A 1141 -11.80 -7.20 -79.56
C ALA A 1141 -12.92 -6.16 -79.29
N GLU A 1142 -13.73 -5.81 -80.29
CA GLU A 1142 -14.93 -4.98 -80.11
C GLU A 1142 -15.95 -5.66 -79.19
N TYR A 1143 -16.20 -6.96 -79.35
CA TYR A 1143 -17.05 -7.72 -78.44
C TYR A 1143 -16.51 -7.70 -77.00
N LEU A 1144 -15.19 -7.87 -76.81
CA LEU A 1144 -14.59 -7.74 -75.47
C LEU A 1144 -14.80 -6.33 -74.90
N CYS A 1145 -14.71 -5.29 -75.74
CA CYS A 1145 -15.00 -3.92 -75.31
C CYS A 1145 -16.46 -3.72 -74.91
N ASP A 1146 -17.41 -4.35 -75.60
CA ASP A 1146 -18.83 -4.36 -75.21
C ASP A 1146 -19.00 -4.98 -73.82
N VAL A 1147 -18.41 -6.16 -73.59
CA VAL A 1147 -18.47 -6.82 -72.28
C VAL A 1147 -17.82 -5.97 -71.20
N ILE A 1148 -16.67 -5.35 -71.48
CA ILE A 1148 -15.95 -4.53 -70.50
C ILE A 1148 -16.74 -3.26 -70.15
N SER A 1149 -17.27 -2.56 -71.16
CA SER A 1149 -18.08 -1.35 -70.95
C SER A 1149 -19.41 -1.66 -70.25
N ASN A 1150 -20.11 -2.72 -70.66
CA ASN A 1150 -21.33 -3.18 -69.98
C ASN A 1150 -21.03 -3.61 -68.55
N GLY A 1151 -19.95 -4.36 -68.32
CA GLY A 1151 -19.51 -4.73 -66.97
C GLY A 1151 -19.21 -3.51 -66.10
N ALA A 1152 -18.58 -2.47 -66.65
CA ALA A 1152 -18.39 -1.21 -65.93
C ALA A 1152 -19.72 -0.53 -65.58
N ALA A 1153 -20.72 -0.60 -66.45
CA ALA A 1153 -22.07 -0.07 -66.20
C ALA A 1153 -22.84 -0.91 -65.18
N GLU A 1154 -22.79 -2.24 -65.26
CA GLU A 1154 -23.42 -3.19 -64.34
C GLU A 1154 -22.85 -3.04 -62.92
N LEU A 1155 -21.53 -2.86 -62.81
CA LEU A 1155 -20.85 -2.55 -61.55
C LEU A 1155 -21.08 -1.11 -61.07
N LYS A 1156 -21.81 -0.29 -61.84
CA LYS A 1156 -22.12 1.12 -61.55
C LYS A 1156 -20.84 1.93 -61.25
N LEU A 1157 -19.77 1.70 -62.02
CA LEU A 1157 -18.52 2.46 -61.87
C LEU A 1157 -18.75 3.92 -62.28
N PRO A 1158 -18.22 4.94 -61.56
CA PRO A 1158 -18.47 6.34 -61.93
C PRO A 1158 -18.04 6.69 -63.36
N VAL A 1159 -16.96 6.09 -63.86
CA VAL A 1159 -16.51 6.27 -65.25
C VAL A 1159 -17.54 5.79 -66.29
N ALA A 1160 -18.43 4.85 -65.93
CA ALA A 1160 -19.46 4.33 -66.82
C ALA A 1160 -20.49 5.40 -67.22
N ARG A 1161 -20.59 6.51 -66.46
CA ARG A 1161 -21.44 7.65 -66.82
C ARG A 1161 -21.02 8.33 -68.12
N PHE A 1162 -19.76 8.16 -68.52
CA PHE A 1162 -19.21 8.69 -69.77
C PHE A 1162 -19.28 7.69 -70.92
N LEU A 1163 -19.98 6.56 -70.76
CA LEU A 1163 -20.22 5.63 -71.86
C LEU A 1163 -21.09 6.29 -72.94
N ILE A 1164 -20.69 6.15 -74.19
CA ILE A 1164 -21.46 6.62 -75.34
C ILE A 1164 -22.59 5.60 -75.57
N ASN A 1165 -23.83 6.05 -75.47
CA ASN A 1165 -24.97 5.24 -75.87
C ASN A 1165 -24.95 5.09 -77.40
N ASP A 1166 -24.67 3.88 -77.88
CA ASP A 1166 -24.82 3.50 -79.30
C ASP A 1166 -26.30 3.25 -79.69
#